data_AF-A0AAP4D5L2-F1
#
_entry.id   AF-A0AAP4D5L2-F1
#
_cell.length_a   1.000
_cell.length_b   1.000
_cell.length_c   1.000
_cell.angle_alpha   90.00
_cell.angle_beta   90.00
_cell.angle_gamma   90.00
#
_symmetry.space_group_name_H-M   'P 1'
#
loop_
_entity.id
_entity.type
_entity.pdbx_description
1 polymer ?
#
loop_
_entity_poly.entity_id
_entity_poly.type
_entity_poly.pdbx_seq_one_letter_code
_entity_poly.pdbx_strand_id
1 'polypeptide(L)'
;MKYLVSFRTTLKVSRYLFRALALLLWLLVALFSVFYIVNALHQKESEIRQEFNLSSDQAQRYIQRTSDVMKELKYIAENRLTAENGILATRGREDKTEVPDFEPLFPDSDCSAMGNTWRGSLESLAWFMRYWRDNFSAAYDLNRVFLIGSENLCMADFGLRDVPVEREDALKSLHERIIKYRNAPQEERGNNIFWISQGPRPGVGYFYALTPVYLANRLQALLGTEQTIRMENFFTPGSLPMGVTILDENGHKLISLTGPEDRLKVDPRWMQERSWFGYTSGFRDLVLKKSLPPSSLSIVYSVPVDMVLERIRMLILNAILLNVLVGIALFTLARMYERKIFIPAESDAQRLEEHEQFNRKIVASAPVGICILRTQDGTNILSNELAHNYLNMLTHEDRQRLTQIICGQQVNFVDVLTSNNTNLQISFVHSRYRNENVAICVLVDVSSRVKMEESLQEMAQAAEQASQSKSMFLATVSHELRTPLYGIIGNLDLLQTKELPKGVDRLVTAMNNSSSLLLKIISDILDFSKIESEQLKIEPSEFSPREVMNHISANYMPLVVRKQLGLYCFIEPDVPLTLHGDPMRLQQVISNLLSNAIKFTDVGCIVLHVSRAGDYLSIRVRDTGVGIPAKEVVKLFDPFFQVGTGVQRNFQGTGLGLAICEQLISMMDGDISVDTEPGMGSQFTIRIPLYSARYPVKAPAEGLSGKTCWLAVHNASLYAFLESMLTSRGLNIVRYEGQATGDDDTLITDAEVDPSWKGRAAIIFCRRHIGIPQERVPGEWTHSVATPHELMHLLAHIYRVEVDENDGVRVLPSPDSTVAMNDDMMILVVDDHPINRRLLADQLGSLGYQCLTANDGVDALNVLSKNHIDIVLSDVNMPNMDGYRLTQRIRQLGLTLPVVGVTANALAEEKQRCLESGMDSCLSKPVTLDVIKQTLSVYAERVRKSRT
;
A
#
# COMPACT_ATOMS: atom_id res chain seq x y z
N MET A 1 61.79 -8.69 -18.50
CA MET A 1 60.81 -9.75 -18.83
C MET A 1 60.42 -9.60 -20.30
N LYS A 2 60.36 -10.73 -21.01
CA LYS A 2 59.58 -11.06 -22.22
C LYS A 2 59.21 -9.92 -23.21
N TYR A 3 59.82 -10.01 -24.40
CA TYR A 3 59.33 -9.55 -25.71
C TYR A 3 58.41 -8.33 -25.69
N LEU A 4 58.98 -7.13 -25.54
CA LEU A 4 58.39 -5.95 -26.16
C LEU A 4 58.54 -6.13 -27.67
N VAL A 5 57.52 -6.75 -28.27
CA VAL A 5 57.24 -6.68 -29.70
C VAL A 5 57.52 -5.24 -30.10
N SER A 6 58.47 -5.03 -31.03
CA SER A 6 58.86 -3.69 -31.45
C SER A 6 57.58 -2.91 -31.69
N PHE A 7 57.41 -1.79 -30.97
CA PHE A 7 56.22 -0.94 -30.97
C PHE A 7 55.72 -0.61 -32.41
N ARG A 8 56.63 -0.75 -33.37
CA ARG A 8 56.49 -0.80 -34.82
C ARG A 8 55.67 -1.92 -35.46
N THR A 9 55.89 -3.19 -35.09
CA THR A 9 55.11 -4.31 -35.67
C THR A 9 53.65 -4.25 -35.22
N THR A 10 53.39 -3.72 -34.03
CA THR A 10 52.04 -3.45 -33.52
C THR A 10 51.30 -2.37 -34.32
N LEU A 11 51.98 -1.32 -34.76
CA LEU A 11 51.34 -0.21 -35.50
C LEU A 11 50.96 -0.58 -36.94
N LYS A 12 51.74 -1.43 -37.64
CA LYS A 12 51.37 -1.94 -38.99
C LYS A 12 50.17 -2.88 -38.98
N VAL A 13 50.08 -3.76 -37.99
CA VAL A 13 48.95 -4.70 -37.83
C VAL A 13 47.66 -3.94 -37.53
N SER A 14 47.75 -2.85 -36.74
CA SER A 14 46.62 -1.96 -36.43
C SER A 14 45.93 -1.39 -37.68
N ARG A 15 46.66 -1.14 -38.76
CA ARG A 15 46.12 -0.58 -40.01
C ARG A 15 45.18 -1.53 -40.77
N TYR A 16 45.57 -2.80 -40.92
CA TYR A 16 44.74 -3.81 -41.60
C TYR A 16 43.52 -4.18 -40.76
N LEU A 17 43.69 -4.22 -39.43
CA LEU A 17 42.61 -4.40 -38.49
C LEU A 17 41.53 -3.32 -38.66
N PHE A 18 41.90 -2.07 -38.95
CA PHE A 18 40.93 -0.97 -39.09
C PHE A 18 40.00 -1.10 -40.30
N ARG A 19 40.44 -1.68 -41.42
CA ARG A 19 39.57 -1.94 -42.59
C ARG A 19 38.63 -3.11 -42.36
N ALA A 20 39.15 -4.18 -41.75
CA ALA A 20 38.32 -5.31 -41.33
C ALA A 20 37.26 -4.86 -40.32
N LEU A 21 37.62 -3.94 -39.42
CA LEU A 21 36.71 -3.33 -38.45
C LEU A 21 35.52 -2.63 -39.12
N ALA A 22 35.72 -1.85 -40.18
CA ALA A 22 34.63 -1.14 -40.86
C ALA A 22 33.59 -2.08 -41.50
N LEU A 23 34.04 -3.17 -42.13
CA LEU A 23 33.16 -4.18 -42.74
C LEU A 23 32.41 -4.96 -41.65
N LEU A 24 33.12 -5.35 -40.59
CA LEU A 24 32.53 -6.00 -39.43
C LEU A 24 31.47 -5.11 -38.78
N LEU A 25 31.72 -3.80 -38.66
CA LEU A 25 30.75 -2.84 -38.13
C LEU A 25 29.48 -2.76 -38.98
N TRP A 26 29.57 -2.81 -40.32
CA TRP A 26 28.37 -2.79 -41.16
C TRP A 26 27.52 -4.07 -41.05
N LEU A 27 28.16 -5.25 -41.07
CA LEU A 27 27.48 -6.53 -40.83
C LEU A 27 26.81 -6.57 -39.45
N LEU A 28 27.48 -5.99 -38.46
CA LEU A 28 26.94 -5.83 -37.11
C LEU A 28 25.68 -4.95 -37.13
N VAL A 29 25.65 -3.84 -37.87
CA VAL A 29 24.43 -3.00 -38.01
C VAL A 29 23.29 -3.77 -38.68
N ALA A 30 23.56 -4.59 -39.71
CA ALA A 30 22.55 -5.45 -40.34
C ALA A 30 21.95 -6.48 -39.39
N LEU A 31 22.80 -7.13 -38.60
CA LEU A 31 22.35 -8.04 -37.55
C LEU A 31 21.49 -7.30 -36.51
N PHE A 32 21.88 -6.09 -36.11
CA PHE A 32 21.09 -5.25 -35.20
C PHE A 32 19.73 -4.85 -35.78
N SER A 33 19.63 -4.56 -37.08
CA SER A 33 18.34 -4.24 -37.72
C SER A 33 17.37 -5.42 -37.70
N VAL A 34 17.85 -6.65 -37.96
CA VAL A 34 17.03 -7.87 -37.86
C VAL A 34 16.61 -8.10 -36.42
N PHE A 35 17.54 -7.97 -35.47
CA PHE A 35 17.24 -8.10 -34.05
C PHE A 35 16.21 -7.06 -33.58
N TYR A 36 16.29 -5.83 -34.09
CA TYR A 36 15.34 -4.76 -33.77
C TYR A 36 13.90 -5.10 -34.22
N ILE A 37 13.73 -5.65 -35.42
CA ILE A 37 12.40 -6.05 -35.94
C ILE A 37 11.85 -7.23 -35.13
N VAL A 38 12.67 -8.26 -34.89
CA VAL A 38 12.29 -9.41 -34.08
C VAL A 38 11.93 -8.97 -32.65
N ASN A 39 12.69 -8.05 -32.07
CA ASN A 39 12.40 -7.49 -30.76
C ASN A 39 11.10 -6.68 -30.76
N ALA A 40 10.80 -5.91 -31.81
CA ALA A 40 9.53 -5.20 -31.93
C ALA A 40 8.32 -6.15 -32.01
N LEU A 41 8.46 -7.27 -32.73
CA LEU A 41 7.43 -8.31 -32.79
C LEU A 41 7.26 -8.99 -31.42
N HIS A 42 8.36 -9.40 -30.78
CA HIS A 42 8.32 -9.98 -29.43
C HIS A 42 7.76 -9.02 -28.39
N GLN A 43 8.03 -7.73 -28.50
CA GLN A 43 7.46 -6.71 -27.62
C GLN A 43 5.93 -6.68 -27.75
N LYS A 44 5.40 -6.72 -28.99
CA LYS A 44 3.96 -6.75 -29.23
C LYS A 44 3.30 -8.04 -28.79
N GLU A 45 3.96 -9.17 -29.04
CA GLU A 45 3.54 -10.47 -28.53
C GLU A 45 3.50 -10.49 -26.99
N SER A 46 4.50 -9.88 -26.33
CA SER A 46 4.58 -9.74 -24.88
C SER A 46 3.48 -8.84 -24.31
N GLU A 47 3.16 -7.72 -24.97
CA GLU A 47 2.04 -6.84 -24.60
C GLU A 47 0.71 -7.59 -24.65
N ILE A 48 0.42 -8.32 -25.74
CA ILE A 48 -0.81 -9.12 -25.88
C ILE A 48 -0.84 -10.23 -24.83
N ARG A 49 0.29 -10.91 -24.60
CA ARG A 49 0.41 -11.94 -23.56
C ARG A 49 0.12 -11.37 -22.18
N GLN A 50 0.58 -10.15 -21.88
CA GLN A 50 0.33 -9.49 -20.61
C GLN A 50 -1.17 -9.14 -20.45
N GLU A 51 -1.81 -8.63 -21.49
CA GLU A 51 -3.25 -8.32 -21.50
C GLU A 51 -4.11 -9.58 -21.31
N PHE A 52 -3.77 -10.67 -22.01
CA PHE A 52 -4.41 -11.96 -21.82
C PHE A 52 -4.17 -12.55 -20.42
N ASN A 53 -2.96 -12.40 -19.86
CA ASN A 53 -2.68 -12.84 -18.49
C ASN A 53 -3.50 -12.04 -17.45
N LEU A 54 -3.62 -10.73 -17.62
CA LEU A 54 -4.44 -9.89 -16.73
C LEU A 54 -5.92 -10.32 -16.74
N SER A 55 -6.46 -10.55 -17.94
CA SER A 55 -7.83 -11.05 -18.11
C SER A 55 -7.99 -12.46 -17.53
N SER A 56 -7.01 -13.35 -17.76
CA SER A 56 -7.00 -14.69 -17.17
C SER A 56 -6.91 -14.66 -15.64
N ASP A 57 -6.16 -13.73 -15.06
CA ASP A 57 -6.05 -13.61 -13.60
C ASP A 57 -7.35 -13.08 -13.00
N GLN A 58 -8.06 -12.19 -13.69
CA GLN A 58 -9.42 -11.77 -13.33
C GLN A 58 -10.40 -12.95 -13.37
N ALA A 59 -10.38 -13.74 -14.44
CA ALA A 59 -11.16 -14.96 -14.58
C ALA A 59 -10.87 -15.98 -13.46
N GLN A 60 -9.59 -16.19 -13.15
CA GLN A 60 -9.17 -17.10 -12.10
C GLN A 60 -9.61 -16.60 -10.71
N ARG A 61 -9.48 -15.30 -10.42
CA ARG A 61 -9.98 -14.71 -9.16
C ARG A 61 -11.48 -14.91 -9.00
N TYR A 62 -12.24 -14.82 -10.08
CA TYR A 62 -13.67 -15.08 -10.05
C TYR A 62 -13.97 -16.52 -9.59
N ILE A 63 -13.32 -17.52 -10.18
CA ILE A 63 -13.51 -18.94 -9.81
C ILE A 63 -12.99 -19.24 -8.40
N GLN A 64 -11.84 -18.68 -8.01
CA GLN A 64 -11.29 -18.81 -6.66
C GLN A 64 -12.25 -18.23 -5.62
N ARG A 65 -12.83 -17.06 -5.89
CA ARG A 65 -13.83 -16.42 -5.03
C ARG A 65 -15.03 -17.34 -4.78
N THR A 66 -15.57 -17.98 -5.81
CA THR A 66 -16.67 -18.94 -5.63
C THR A 66 -16.23 -20.15 -4.83
N SER A 67 -15.01 -20.65 -5.05
CA SER A 67 -14.48 -21.77 -4.26
C SER A 67 -14.28 -21.43 -2.79
N ASP A 68 -13.89 -20.20 -2.46
CA ASP A 68 -13.67 -19.79 -1.07
C ASP A 68 -15.00 -19.63 -0.34
N VAL A 69 -16.01 -19.05 -0.99
CA VAL A 69 -17.40 -19.05 -0.51
C VAL A 69 -17.89 -20.47 -0.24
N MET A 70 -17.61 -21.41 -1.14
CA MET A 70 -17.97 -22.81 -0.94
C MET A 70 -17.27 -23.46 0.26
N LYS A 71 -16.02 -23.10 0.55
CA LYS A 71 -15.30 -23.60 1.74
C LYS A 71 -15.90 -23.05 3.03
N GLU A 72 -16.25 -21.76 3.05
CA GLU A 72 -16.91 -21.13 4.19
C GLU A 72 -18.25 -21.80 4.45
N LEU A 73 -19.11 -21.91 3.43
CA LEU A 73 -20.40 -22.56 3.55
C LEU A 73 -20.27 -24.04 3.97
N LYS A 74 -19.27 -24.76 3.46
CA LYS A 74 -18.96 -26.13 3.89
C LYS A 74 -18.56 -26.20 5.36
N TYR A 75 -17.62 -25.37 5.81
CA TYR A 75 -17.17 -25.33 7.20
C TYR A 75 -18.33 -25.07 8.16
N ILE A 76 -19.20 -24.12 7.79
CA ILE A 76 -20.40 -23.80 8.56
C ILE A 76 -21.35 -24.99 8.60
N ALA A 77 -21.60 -25.63 7.46
CA ALA A 77 -22.44 -26.82 7.40
C ALA A 77 -21.88 -27.95 8.30
N GLU A 78 -20.58 -28.24 8.24
CA GLU A 78 -19.95 -29.30 9.05
C GLU A 78 -20.04 -29.02 10.55
N ASN A 79 -19.80 -27.78 10.98
CA ASN A 79 -19.81 -27.42 12.41
C ASN A 79 -21.21 -27.24 13.01
N ARG A 80 -22.20 -26.83 12.22
CA ARG A 80 -23.57 -26.61 12.72
C ARG A 80 -24.43 -27.86 12.61
N LEU A 81 -24.12 -28.78 11.69
CA LEU A 81 -24.77 -30.10 11.64
C LEU A 81 -24.47 -30.96 12.89
N THR A 82 -23.39 -30.68 13.62
CA THR A 82 -22.95 -31.42 14.82
C THR A 82 -23.48 -30.86 16.14
N ALA A 83 -24.03 -29.65 16.16
CA ALA A 83 -24.45 -28.99 17.39
C ALA A 83 -25.84 -29.47 17.85
N GLU A 84 -25.92 -30.60 18.56
CA GLU A 84 -27.15 -31.02 19.26
C GLU A 84 -27.55 -30.06 20.40
N ASN A 85 -26.66 -29.16 20.82
CA ASN A 85 -26.92 -28.11 21.80
C ASN A 85 -26.23 -26.81 21.35
N GLY A 86 -26.94 -25.94 20.64
CA GLY A 86 -26.41 -24.67 20.15
C GLY A 86 -26.08 -23.69 21.28
N ILE A 87 -24.79 -23.43 21.52
CA ILE A 87 -24.28 -22.32 22.36
C ILE A 87 -24.28 -21.01 21.55
N LEU A 88 -25.42 -20.69 20.96
CA LEU A 88 -25.74 -19.31 20.63
C LEU A 88 -27.06 -19.04 21.32
N ALA A 89 -26.95 -18.34 22.45
CA ALA A 89 -28.09 -17.88 23.21
C ALA A 89 -29.07 -17.20 22.26
N THR A 90 -30.24 -17.83 22.16
CA THR A 90 -31.52 -17.26 21.79
C THR A 90 -31.76 -15.97 22.59
N ARG A 91 -31.15 -14.87 22.15
CA ARG A 91 -31.53 -13.52 22.60
C ARG A 91 -32.01 -12.75 21.38
N GLY A 92 -33.30 -12.94 21.09
CA GLY A 92 -34.09 -12.03 20.26
C GLY A 92 -34.90 -12.71 19.16
N ARG A 93 -36.19 -12.87 19.44
CA ARG A 93 -37.35 -13.04 18.52
C ARG A 93 -37.88 -14.44 18.21
N GLU A 94 -39.22 -14.45 18.14
CA GLU A 94 -40.21 -15.53 18.15
C GLU A 94 -40.59 -16.04 16.75
N ASP A 95 -39.74 -15.88 15.72
CA ASP A 95 -40.06 -16.41 14.39
C ASP A 95 -39.69 -17.90 14.32
N LYS A 96 -40.69 -18.77 14.19
CA LYS A 96 -40.50 -20.16 13.79
C LYS A 96 -39.81 -20.17 12.43
N THR A 97 -38.52 -20.46 12.41
CA THR A 97 -37.80 -20.64 11.14
C THR A 97 -38.39 -21.83 10.39
N GLU A 98 -39.06 -21.56 9.27
CA GLU A 98 -39.57 -22.60 8.38
C GLU A 98 -38.39 -23.37 7.76
N VAL A 99 -38.42 -24.69 7.89
CA VAL A 99 -37.48 -25.60 7.21
C VAL A 99 -37.79 -25.55 5.71
N PRO A 100 -36.79 -25.44 4.82
CA PRO A 100 -37.03 -25.44 3.38
C PRO A 100 -37.76 -26.71 2.92
N ASP A 101 -38.65 -26.56 1.93
CA ASP A 101 -39.33 -27.69 1.30
C ASP A 101 -38.32 -28.61 0.61
N PHE A 102 -38.50 -29.92 0.77
CA PHE A 102 -37.65 -30.92 0.14
C PHE A 102 -38.22 -31.35 -1.20
N GLU A 103 -37.41 -31.24 -2.24
CA GLU A 103 -37.79 -31.66 -3.57
C GLU A 103 -37.05 -32.96 -3.97
N PRO A 104 -37.77 -33.95 -4.51
CA PRO A 104 -37.14 -35.17 -5.01
C PRO A 104 -36.39 -34.89 -6.32
N LEU A 105 -35.09 -35.19 -6.35
CA LEU A 105 -34.28 -35.12 -7.59
C LEU A 105 -34.53 -36.32 -8.53
N PHE A 106 -35.14 -37.40 -8.03
CA PHE A 106 -35.50 -38.59 -8.79
C PHE A 106 -36.95 -38.99 -8.49
N PRO A 107 -37.71 -39.52 -9.48
CA PRO A 107 -39.09 -39.97 -9.28
C PRO A 107 -39.26 -41.02 -8.16
N ASP A 108 -38.21 -41.80 -7.88
CA ASP A 108 -38.19 -42.87 -6.88
C ASP A 108 -37.69 -42.42 -5.49
N SER A 109 -37.42 -41.13 -5.28
CA SER A 109 -36.90 -40.60 -4.00
C SER A 109 -38.02 -40.31 -3.01
N ASP A 110 -37.98 -40.93 -1.84
CA ASP A 110 -38.92 -40.66 -0.75
C ASP A 110 -38.37 -39.55 0.18
N CYS A 111 -38.86 -38.32 -0.03
CA CYS A 111 -38.49 -37.17 0.78
C CYS A 111 -39.30 -37.01 2.07
N SER A 112 -40.28 -37.88 2.31
CA SER A 112 -41.08 -37.86 3.55
C SER A 112 -40.34 -38.42 4.77
N ALA A 113 -39.28 -39.22 4.53
CA ALA A 113 -38.54 -39.96 5.55
C ALA A 113 -37.31 -39.24 6.15
N MET A 114 -37.02 -37.98 5.78
CA MET A 114 -35.95 -37.21 6.44
C MET A 114 -36.37 -36.90 7.88
N GLY A 115 -35.91 -37.73 8.82
CA GLY A 115 -36.40 -37.81 10.19
C GLY A 115 -36.14 -36.57 11.05
N ASN A 116 -36.80 -36.54 12.23
CA ASN A 116 -36.66 -35.53 13.27
C ASN A 116 -35.21 -35.19 13.67
N THR A 117 -34.25 -36.09 13.41
CA THR A 117 -32.80 -35.90 13.61
C THR A 117 -32.16 -34.85 12.71
N TRP A 118 -32.60 -34.73 11.45
CA TRP A 118 -32.08 -33.70 10.54
C TRP A 118 -32.78 -32.36 10.74
N ARG A 119 -34.02 -32.36 11.26
CA ARG A 119 -34.86 -31.17 11.39
C ARG A 119 -34.20 -30.09 12.24
N GLY A 120 -33.64 -30.42 13.41
CA GLY A 120 -32.96 -29.45 14.28
C GLY A 120 -31.67 -28.87 13.67
N SER A 121 -30.83 -29.72 13.06
CA SER A 121 -29.61 -29.28 12.40
C SER A 121 -29.89 -28.46 11.13
N LEU A 122 -30.96 -28.79 10.39
CA LEU A 122 -31.42 -28.03 9.23
C LEU A 122 -32.12 -26.73 9.62
N GLU A 123 -32.84 -26.67 10.75
CA GLU A 123 -33.37 -25.41 11.29
C GLU A 123 -32.24 -24.45 11.67
N SER A 124 -31.19 -24.95 12.34
CA SER A 124 -30.00 -24.14 12.64
C SER A 124 -29.26 -23.68 11.38
N LEU A 125 -29.13 -24.56 10.38
CA LEU A 125 -28.51 -24.22 9.10
C LEU A 125 -29.39 -23.26 8.30
N ALA A 126 -30.70 -23.46 8.25
CA ALA A 126 -31.66 -22.60 7.55
C ALA A 126 -31.71 -21.20 8.16
N TRP A 127 -31.74 -21.09 9.49
CA TRP A 127 -31.64 -19.82 10.19
C TRP A 127 -30.33 -19.10 9.84
N PHE A 128 -29.21 -19.83 9.85
CA PHE A 128 -27.92 -19.25 9.50
C PHE A 128 -27.87 -18.82 8.03
N MET A 129 -28.32 -19.67 7.10
CA MET A 129 -28.36 -19.34 5.67
C MET A 129 -29.28 -18.15 5.41
N ARG A 130 -30.36 -18.00 6.17
CA ARG A 130 -31.24 -16.83 6.16
C ARG A 130 -30.55 -15.59 6.73
N TYR A 131 -29.94 -15.68 7.92
CA TYR A 131 -29.15 -14.59 8.50
C TYR A 131 -28.02 -14.16 7.57
N TRP A 132 -27.35 -15.13 6.94
CA TRP A 132 -26.27 -14.88 6.00
C TRP A 132 -26.78 -14.29 4.69
N ARG A 133 -27.92 -14.78 4.19
CA ARG A 133 -28.60 -14.20 3.04
C ARG A 133 -28.95 -12.74 3.31
N ASP A 134 -29.65 -12.50 4.41
CA ASP A 134 -30.22 -11.21 4.75
C ASP A 134 -29.11 -10.18 5.09
N ASN A 135 -27.93 -10.61 5.54
CA ASN A 135 -26.82 -9.71 5.87
C ASN A 135 -25.67 -9.66 4.85
N PHE A 136 -25.48 -10.70 4.03
CA PHE A 136 -24.29 -10.86 3.19
C PHE A 136 -24.55 -11.29 1.74
N SER A 137 -25.73 -11.84 1.35
CA SER A 137 -25.95 -12.38 -0.01
C SER A 137 -25.72 -11.37 -1.14
N ALA A 138 -26.08 -10.10 -0.92
CA ALA A 138 -25.85 -9.02 -1.89
C ALA A 138 -24.35 -8.82 -2.22
N ALA A 139 -23.44 -9.29 -1.36
CA ALA A 139 -22.02 -9.22 -1.61
C ALA A 139 -21.52 -10.28 -2.62
N TYR A 140 -22.17 -11.45 -2.70
CA TYR A 140 -21.63 -12.66 -3.34
C TYR A 140 -22.29 -13.09 -4.67
N ASP A 141 -23.30 -12.37 -5.17
CA ASP A 141 -24.01 -12.68 -6.43
C ASP A 141 -24.46 -14.15 -6.56
N LEU A 142 -24.80 -14.77 -5.43
CA LEU A 142 -25.35 -16.12 -5.36
C LEU A 142 -26.85 -16.09 -5.64
N ASN A 143 -27.31 -16.92 -6.57
CA ASN A 143 -28.73 -17.05 -6.89
C ASN A 143 -29.40 -18.10 -6.01
N ARG A 144 -28.70 -19.20 -5.73
CA ARG A 144 -29.22 -20.35 -4.99
C ARG A 144 -28.13 -21.05 -4.19
N VAL A 145 -28.49 -21.52 -3.00
CA VAL A 145 -27.71 -22.50 -2.23
C VAL A 145 -28.64 -23.67 -1.94
N PHE A 146 -28.21 -24.88 -2.23
CA PHE A 146 -29.01 -26.09 -2.04
C PHE A 146 -28.18 -27.18 -1.37
N LEU A 147 -28.84 -28.05 -0.62
CA LEU A 147 -28.22 -29.20 0.03
C LEU A 147 -28.94 -30.47 -0.38
N ILE A 148 -28.17 -31.48 -0.79
CA ILE A 148 -28.69 -32.75 -1.30
C ILE A 148 -28.27 -33.85 -0.34
N GLY A 149 -29.25 -34.58 0.21
CA GLY A 149 -28.98 -35.72 1.10
C GLY A 149 -28.26 -36.85 0.36
N SER A 150 -27.27 -37.49 1.02
CA SER A 150 -26.48 -38.56 0.38
C SER A 150 -27.26 -39.87 0.19
N GLU A 151 -28.22 -40.18 1.07
CA GLU A 151 -29.01 -41.42 1.04
C GLU A 151 -30.35 -41.25 0.29
N ASN A 152 -31.07 -40.15 0.53
CA ASN A 152 -32.44 -39.95 0.02
C ASN A 152 -32.50 -39.13 -1.27
N LEU A 153 -31.39 -38.51 -1.69
CA LEU A 153 -31.30 -37.66 -2.90
C LEU A 153 -32.39 -36.57 -2.98
N CYS A 154 -32.87 -36.14 -1.83
CA CYS A 154 -33.78 -35.00 -1.69
C CYS A 154 -32.95 -33.72 -1.61
N MET A 155 -33.37 -32.72 -2.37
CA MET A 155 -32.77 -31.39 -2.37
C MET A 155 -33.56 -30.48 -1.43
N ALA A 156 -32.88 -29.92 -0.44
CA ALA A 156 -33.35 -28.77 0.32
C ALA A 156 -32.83 -27.50 -0.38
N ASP A 157 -33.74 -26.69 -0.89
CA ASP A 157 -33.40 -25.40 -1.51
C ASP A 157 -33.53 -24.28 -0.47
N PHE A 158 -32.44 -23.56 -0.21
CA PHE A 158 -32.46 -22.44 0.75
C PHE A 158 -32.77 -21.09 0.11
N GLY A 159 -33.00 -21.03 -1.22
CA GLY A 159 -33.56 -19.88 -1.96
C GLY A 159 -32.98 -18.50 -1.59
N LEU A 160 -32.06 -17.96 -2.41
CA LEU A 160 -31.49 -16.62 -2.18
C LEU A 160 -32.17 -15.51 -3.01
N ARG A 161 -32.61 -15.81 -4.24
CA ARG A 161 -33.36 -14.91 -5.13
C ARG A 161 -34.47 -15.68 -5.84
N ASP A 162 -35.68 -15.10 -5.91
CA ASP A 162 -36.77 -15.60 -6.76
C ASP A 162 -36.46 -15.29 -8.22
N VAL A 163 -35.57 -16.08 -8.84
CA VAL A 163 -35.29 -15.97 -10.27
C VAL A 163 -36.05 -17.08 -11.00
N PRO A 164 -36.97 -16.74 -11.92
CA PRO A 164 -37.62 -17.72 -12.77
C PRO A 164 -36.68 -18.09 -13.91
N VAL A 165 -35.98 -19.23 -13.80
CA VAL A 165 -35.20 -19.81 -14.90
C VAL A 165 -35.60 -21.26 -15.06
N GLU A 166 -35.65 -21.73 -16.31
CA GLU A 166 -35.92 -23.09 -16.79
C GLU A 166 -35.36 -24.17 -15.85
N ARG A 167 -36.17 -24.49 -14.83
CA ARG A 167 -35.83 -25.37 -13.72
C ARG A 167 -35.43 -26.75 -14.21
N GLU A 168 -36.02 -27.19 -15.32
CA GLU A 168 -35.87 -28.54 -15.87
C GLU A 168 -34.48 -28.80 -16.44
N ASP A 169 -33.90 -27.89 -17.22
CA ASP A 169 -32.58 -28.09 -17.84
C ASP A 169 -31.44 -27.98 -16.82
N ALA A 170 -31.56 -27.06 -15.86
CA ALA A 170 -30.63 -26.93 -14.74
C ALA A 170 -30.64 -28.18 -13.85
N LEU A 171 -31.83 -28.68 -13.48
CA LEU A 171 -31.99 -29.90 -12.69
C LEU A 171 -31.49 -31.14 -13.45
N LYS A 172 -31.71 -31.23 -14.77
CA LYS A 172 -31.22 -32.32 -15.61
C LYS A 172 -29.69 -32.34 -15.67
N SER A 173 -29.05 -31.18 -15.83
CA SER A 173 -27.59 -31.07 -15.80
C SER A 173 -27.01 -31.44 -14.43
N LEU A 174 -27.65 -30.98 -13.35
CA LEU A 174 -27.30 -31.34 -11.98
C LEU A 174 -27.41 -32.85 -11.74
N HIS A 175 -28.49 -33.47 -12.22
CA HIS A 175 -28.75 -34.91 -12.13
C HIS A 175 -27.63 -35.74 -12.78
N GLU A 176 -27.25 -35.42 -14.02
CA GLU A 176 -26.16 -36.11 -14.73
C GLU A 176 -24.82 -36.02 -13.98
N ARG A 177 -24.52 -34.84 -13.41
CA ARG A 177 -23.26 -34.60 -12.68
C ARG A 177 -23.22 -35.32 -11.33
N ILE A 178 -24.35 -35.42 -10.62
CA ILE A 178 -24.45 -36.18 -9.36
C ILE A 178 -24.26 -37.68 -9.62
N ILE A 179 -24.83 -38.24 -10.69
CA ILE A 179 -24.62 -39.63 -11.07
C ILE A 179 -23.14 -39.89 -11.37
N LYS A 180 -22.48 -39.00 -12.12
CA LYS A 180 -21.04 -39.08 -12.40
C LYS A 180 -20.21 -39.09 -11.11
N TYR A 181 -20.54 -38.22 -10.15
CA TYR A 181 -19.88 -38.16 -8.84
C TYR A 181 -20.06 -39.44 -8.02
N ARG A 182 -21.29 -39.98 -7.95
CA ARG A 182 -21.57 -41.23 -7.22
C ARG A 182 -20.79 -42.40 -7.79
N ASN A 183 -20.63 -42.44 -9.10
CA ASN A 183 -19.91 -43.50 -9.82
C ASN A 183 -18.37 -43.30 -9.81
N ALA A 184 -17.87 -42.15 -9.33
CA ALA A 184 -16.44 -41.85 -9.28
C ALA A 184 -15.70 -42.67 -8.18
N PRO A 185 -14.42 -43.01 -8.39
CA PRO A 185 -13.59 -43.72 -7.41
C PRO A 185 -13.38 -42.90 -6.11
N GLN A 186 -13.11 -43.59 -5.01
CA GLN A 186 -13.15 -43.03 -3.65
C GLN A 186 -12.17 -41.86 -3.41
N GLU A 187 -11.07 -41.79 -4.19
CA GLU A 187 -10.08 -40.68 -4.15
C GLU A 187 -10.60 -39.39 -4.80
N GLU A 188 -11.47 -39.47 -5.82
CA GLU A 188 -12.05 -38.29 -6.50
C GLU A 188 -13.29 -37.74 -5.78
N ARG A 189 -13.89 -38.54 -4.88
CA ARG A 189 -15.08 -38.14 -4.11
C ARG A 189 -14.81 -37.03 -3.09
N GLY A 190 -13.56 -36.69 -2.79
CA GLY A 190 -13.24 -35.58 -1.89
C GLY A 190 -13.24 -34.19 -2.54
N ASN A 191 -13.27 -34.13 -3.88
CA ASN A 191 -13.04 -32.88 -4.62
C ASN A 191 -14.34 -32.12 -4.90
N ASN A 192 -14.22 -30.80 -4.95
CA ASN A 192 -15.32 -29.93 -5.40
C ASN A 192 -15.54 -30.12 -6.90
N ILE A 193 -16.81 -30.17 -7.33
CA ILE A 193 -17.19 -30.25 -8.73
C ILE A 193 -17.66 -28.88 -9.18
N PHE A 194 -17.20 -28.45 -10.35
CA PHE A 194 -17.59 -27.18 -10.97
C PHE A 194 -18.06 -27.44 -12.40
N TRP A 195 -19.13 -26.79 -12.84
CA TRP A 195 -19.56 -26.82 -14.24
C TRP A 195 -20.30 -25.54 -14.63
N ILE A 196 -20.40 -25.31 -15.94
CA ILE A 196 -21.12 -24.16 -16.51
C ILE A 196 -22.22 -24.67 -17.44
N SER A 197 -23.41 -24.10 -17.33
CA SER A 197 -24.46 -24.22 -18.36
C SER A 197 -24.63 -22.91 -19.13
N GLN A 198 -24.99 -23.02 -20.41
CA GLN A 198 -25.25 -21.86 -21.26
C GLN A 198 -26.62 -21.25 -20.93
N GLY A 199 -26.69 -19.93 -20.83
CA GLY A 199 -27.93 -19.20 -20.62
C GLY A 199 -28.64 -18.83 -21.93
N PRO A 200 -29.80 -18.17 -21.86
CA PRO A 200 -30.64 -17.86 -23.02
C PRO A 200 -30.04 -16.82 -23.97
N ARG A 201 -29.03 -16.06 -23.52
CA ARG A 201 -28.32 -15.05 -24.32
C ARG A 201 -26.87 -15.48 -24.55
N PRO A 202 -26.32 -15.28 -25.76
CA PRO A 202 -24.89 -15.49 -26.00
C PRO A 202 -24.07 -14.62 -25.04
N GLY A 203 -23.05 -15.20 -24.41
CA GLY A 203 -22.22 -14.53 -23.41
C GLY A 203 -22.77 -14.52 -21.98
N VAL A 204 -23.96 -15.08 -21.71
CA VAL A 204 -24.49 -15.28 -20.34
C VAL A 204 -24.64 -16.77 -20.05
N GLY A 205 -24.26 -17.21 -18.84
CA GLY A 205 -24.38 -18.60 -18.40
C GLY A 205 -24.58 -18.73 -16.90
N TYR A 206 -24.68 -19.96 -16.41
CA TYR A 206 -24.78 -20.28 -14.98
C TYR A 206 -23.60 -21.15 -14.56
N PHE A 207 -22.92 -20.73 -13.50
CA PHE A 207 -21.81 -21.44 -12.89
C PHE A 207 -22.29 -22.15 -11.62
N TYR A 208 -22.08 -23.46 -11.58
CA TYR A 208 -22.44 -24.31 -10.46
C TYR A 208 -21.20 -24.84 -9.76
N ALA A 209 -21.26 -24.89 -8.45
CA ALA A 209 -20.25 -25.51 -7.60
C ALA A 209 -20.91 -26.48 -6.64
N LEU A 210 -20.31 -27.66 -6.42
CA LEU A 210 -20.80 -28.71 -5.53
C LEU A 210 -19.66 -29.22 -4.66
N THR A 211 -19.88 -29.31 -3.35
CA THR A 211 -18.89 -29.80 -2.38
C THR A 211 -19.49 -30.85 -1.44
N PRO A 212 -18.76 -31.94 -1.15
CA PRO A 212 -19.20 -32.93 -0.18
C PRO A 212 -19.02 -32.44 1.27
N VAL A 213 -20.04 -32.69 2.09
CA VAL A 213 -20.08 -32.40 3.52
C VAL A 213 -19.93 -33.72 4.30
N TYR A 214 -18.87 -33.83 5.09
CA TYR A 214 -18.59 -35.03 5.88
C TYR A 214 -18.88 -34.79 7.36
N LEU A 215 -19.52 -35.77 8.01
CA LEU A 215 -19.74 -35.75 9.44
C LEU A 215 -19.23 -37.08 10.03
N ALA A 216 -18.33 -36.99 11.01
CA ALA A 216 -17.64 -38.16 11.59
C ALA A 216 -17.07 -39.12 10.51
N ASN A 217 -16.49 -38.57 9.45
CA ASN A 217 -15.89 -39.30 8.33
C ASN A 217 -16.89 -40.10 7.45
N ARG A 218 -18.20 -39.79 7.53
CA ARG A 218 -19.25 -40.28 6.62
C ARG A 218 -19.81 -39.13 5.77
N LEU A 219 -20.03 -39.37 4.48
CA LEU A 219 -20.66 -38.41 3.57
C LEU A 219 -22.16 -38.29 3.93
N GLN A 220 -22.56 -37.13 4.45
CA GLN A 220 -23.95 -36.89 4.86
C GLN A 220 -24.75 -36.15 3.79
N ALA A 221 -24.12 -35.19 3.11
CA ALA A 221 -24.79 -34.37 2.11
C ALA A 221 -23.81 -33.80 1.07
N LEU A 222 -24.36 -33.31 -0.03
CA LEU A 222 -23.70 -32.50 -1.03
C LEU A 222 -24.27 -31.09 -0.95
N LEU A 223 -23.41 -30.11 -0.68
CA LEU A 223 -23.77 -28.70 -0.67
C LEU A 223 -23.44 -28.09 -2.03
N GLY A 224 -24.39 -27.39 -2.64
CA GLY A 224 -24.23 -26.78 -3.95
C GLY A 224 -24.65 -25.32 -4.00
N THR A 225 -24.05 -24.58 -4.93
CA THR A 225 -24.37 -23.18 -5.19
C THR A 225 -24.52 -22.90 -6.68
N GLU A 226 -25.38 -21.93 -7.01
CA GLU A 226 -25.60 -21.43 -8.36
C GLU A 226 -25.30 -19.93 -8.45
N GLN A 227 -24.55 -19.53 -9.48
CA GLN A 227 -24.19 -18.14 -9.77
C GLN A 227 -24.36 -17.81 -11.25
N THR A 228 -24.89 -16.63 -11.59
CA THR A 228 -24.90 -16.16 -12.98
C THR A 228 -23.53 -15.64 -13.39
N ILE A 229 -23.05 -16.06 -14.56
CA ILE A 229 -21.82 -15.56 -15.18
C ILE A 229 -22.11 -14.77 -16.45
N ARG A 230 -21.37 -13.67 -16.64
CA ARG A 230 -21.38 -12.87 -17.88
C ARG A 230 -19.98 -12.83 -18.44
N MET A 231 -19.80 -13.16 -19.72
CA MET A 231 -18.49 -13.22 -20.37
C MET A 231 -17.75 -11.89 -20.35
N GLU A 232 -18.48 -10.78 -20.32
CA GLU A 232 -17.96 -9.42 -20.14
C GLU A 232 -17.14 -9.26 -18.84
N ASN A 233 -17.46 -10.04 -17.80
CA ASN A 233 -16.72 -9.99 -16.53
C ASN A 233 -15.35 -10.71 -16.58
N PHE A 234 -15.06 -11.43 -17.67
CA PHE A 234 -13.86 -12.26 -17.83
C PHE A 234 -12.77 -11.61 -18.71
N PHE A 235 -13.00 -10.42 -19.26
CA PHE A 235 -11.98 -9.69 -20.00
C PHE A 235 -12.02 -8.19 -19.71
N THR A 236 -10.88 -7.53 -19.89
CA THR A 236 -10.81 -6.06 -19.83
C THR A 236 -10.95 -5.52 -21.25
N PRO A 237 -11.80 -4.51 -21.52
CA PRO A 237 -11.92 -3.92 -22.86
C PRO A 237 -10.57 -3.35 -23.33
N GLY A 238 -10.00 -4.00 -24.34
CA GLY A 238 -8.67 -3.73 -24.89
C GLY A 238 -8.70 -2.98 -26.21
N SER A 239 -7.51 -2.74 -26.77
CA SER A 239 -7.37 -2.06 -28.08
C SER A 239 -7.59 -2.98 -29.30
N LEU A 240 -7.73 -4.28 -29.06
CA LEU A 240 -7.93 -5.32 -30.07
C LEU A 240 -9.21 -6.10 -29.75
N PRO A 241 -10.02 -6.48 -30.76
CA PRO A 241 -11.16 -7.36 -30.56
C PRO A 241 -10.66 -8.75 -30.15
N MET A 242 -11.01 -9.18 -28.94
CA MET A 242 -10.61 -10.47 -28.39
C MET A 242 -11.76 -11.46 -28.43
N GLY A 243 -11.49 -12.69 -28.87
CA GLY A 243 -12.38 -13.83 -28.65
C GLY A 243 -12.14 -14.43 -27.27
N VAL A 244 -13.21 -14.75 -26.53
CA VAL A 244 -13.12 -15.42 -25.22
C VAL A 244 -14.04 -16.64 -25.21
N THR A 245 -13.46 -17.80 -24.92
CA THR A 245 -14.17 -19.09 -24.91
C THR A 245 -13.77 -19.92 -23.69
N ILE A 246 -14.74 -20.49 -22.98
CA ILE A 246 -14.51 -21.42 -21.86
C ILE A 246 -14.71 -22.86 -22.33
N LEU A 247 -13.79 -23.74 -21.96
CA LEU A 247 -13.73 -25.15 -22.31
C LEU A 247 -13.89 -26.05 -21.07
N ASP A 248 -14.54 -27.20 -21.26
CA ASP A 248 -14.56 -28.31 -20.28
C ASP A 248 -13.25 -29.13 -20.33
N GLU A 249 -13.09 -30.08 -19.40
CA GLU A 249 -12.01 -31.08 -19.31
C GLU A 249 -11.73 -31.80 -20.64
N ASN A 250 -12.77 -32.02 -21.44
CA ASN A 250 -12.70 -32.71 -22.72
C ASN A 250 -12.47 -31.76 -23.92
N GLY A 251 -12.28 -30.46 -23.68
CA GLY A 251 -12.05 -29.45 -24.72
C GLY A 251 -13.33 -29.01 -25.45
N HIS A 252 -14.49 -29.38 -24.93
CA HIS A 252 -15.79 -28.95 -25.45
C HIS A 252 -16.07 -27.49 -25.06
N LYS A 253 -16.56 -26.69 -26.00
CA LYS A 253 -16.91 -25.28 -25.76
C LYS A 253 -18.18 -25.21 -24.91
N LEU A 254 -18.10 -24.55 -23.76
CA LEU A 254 -19.24 -24.35 -22.84
C LEU A 254 -19.93 -23.02 -23.11
N ILE A 255 -19.16 -21.94 -23.24
CA ILE A 255 -19.66 -20.59 -23.51
C ILE A 255 -18.62 -19.80 -24.32
N SER A 256 -19.08 -19.00 -25.27
CA SER A 256 -18.25 -18.14 -26.12
C SER A 256 -18.89 -16.75 -26.26
N LEU A 257 -18.05 -15.72 -26.32
CA LEU A 257 -18.46 -14.33 -26.60
C LEU A 257 -18.90 -14.13 -28.06
N THR A 258 -18.29 -14.84 -29.01
CA THR A 258 -18.54 -14.70 -30.46
C THR A 258 -19.68 -15.56 -30.97
N GLY A 259 -20.43 -16.21 -30.07
CA GLY A 259 -21.51 -17.13 -30.41
C GLY A 259 -20.99 -18.48 -31.00
N PRO A 260 -21.89 -19.29 -31.58
CA PRO A 260 -21.54 -20.60 -32.14
C PRO A 260 -20.70 -20.54 -33.44
N GLU A 261 -20.54 -19.38 -34.07
CA GLU A 261 -19.71 -19.17 -35.27
C GLU A 261 -18.22 -18.91 -34.98
N ASP A 262 -17.74 -19.32 -33.81
CA ASP A 262 -16.35 -19.18 -33.42
C ASP A 262 -15.43 -20.13 -34.22
N ARG A 263 -14.64 -19.56 -35.15
CA ARG A 263 -13.72 -20.27 -36.06
C ARG A 263 -12.54 -20.98 -35.37
N LEU A 264 -12.43 -20.85 -34.04
CA LEU A 264 -11.36 -21.44 -33.26
C LEU A 264 -11.48 -22.98 -33.20
N LYS A 265 -10.52 -23.68 -33.82
CA LYS A 265 -10.37 -25.14 -33.73
C LYS A 265 -9.44 -25.46 -32.56
N VAL A 266 -9.92 -26.26 -31.61
CA VAL A 266 -9.13 -26.70 -30.45
C VAL A 266 -8.06 -27.70 -30.91
N ASP A 267 -6.79 -27.39 -30.69
CA ASP A 267 -5.68 -28.30 -30.94
C ASP A 267 -5.49 -29.24 -29.73
N PRO A 268 -5.37 -30.57 -29.93
CA PRO A 268 -5.10 -31.52 -28.84
C PRO A 268 -3.84 -31.20 -28.02
N ARG A 269 -2.84 -30.47 -28.57
CA ARG A 269 -1.66 -30.02 -27.81
C ARG A 269 -2.03 -29.08 -26.66
N TRP A 270 -3.08 -28.27 -26.81
CA TRP A 270 -3.50 -27.31 -25.78
C TRP A 270 -4.09 -28.00 -24.54
N MET A 271 -4.59 -29.23 -24.70
CA MET A 271 -5.24 -29.97 -23.62
C MET A 271 -4.25 -30.61 -22.65
N GLN A 272 -3.01 -30.86 -23.09
CA GLN A 272 -1.98 -31.52 -22.28
C GLN A 272 -1.30 -30.56 -21.29
N GLU A 273 -1.23 -29.26 -21.60
CA GLU A 273 -0.56 -28.26 -20.77
C GLU A 273 -1.53 -27.40 -19.97
N ARG A 274 -1.18 -27.03 -18.72
CA ARG A 274 -2.01 -26.14 -17.87
C ARG A 274 -2.11 -24.72 -18.43
N SER A 275 -1.06 -24.24 -19.07
CA SER A 275 -1.01 -22.95 -19.75
C SER A 275 -0.30 -23.12 -21.07
N TRP A 276 -0.89 -22.63 -22.14
CA TRP A 276 -0.30 -22.67 -23.47
C TRP A 276 -0.49 -21.32 -24.15
N PHE A 277 0.58 -20.79 -24.73
CA PHE A 277 0.56 -19.54 -25.48
C PHE A 277 1.27 -19.75 -26.81
N GLY A 278 0.61 -19.41 -27.91
CA GLY A 278 1.23 -19.51 -29.22
C GLY A 278 0.27 -19.35 -30.38
N TYR A 279 0.78 -19.61 -31.56
CA TYR A 279 0.05 -19.48 -32.81
C TYR A 279 -0.73 -20.75 -33.16
N THR A 280 -1.93 -20.58 -33.71
CA THR A 280 -2.71 -21.70 -34.26
C THR A 280 -2.06 -22.28 -35.52
N SER A 281 -2.48 -23.49 -35.91
CA SER A 281 -2.01 -24.13 -37.14
C SER A 281 -2.24 -23.21 -38.35
N GLY A 282 -1.16 -22.79 -39.00
CA GLY A 282 -1.19 -21.85 -40.12
C GLY A 282 -1.06 -20.37 -39.76
N PHE A 283 -0.60 -20.04 -38.54
CA PHE A 283 -0.30 -18.67 -38.08
C PHE A 283 -1.48 -17.68 -38.23
N ARG A 284 -2.72 -18.17 -38.06
CA ARG A 284 -3.93 -17.36 -38.25
C ARG A 284 -4.27 -16.54 -37.01
N ASP A 285 -4.24 -17.18 -35.85
CA ASP A 285 -4.61 -16.57 -34.58
C ASP A 285 -3.50 -16.80 -33.55
N LEU A 286 -3.29 -15.80 -32.70
CA LEU A 286 -2.47 -15.88 -31.50
C LEU A 286 -3.39 -16.18 -30.32
N VAL A 287 -3.11 -17.26 -29.59
CA VAL A 287 -4.02 -17.82 -28.58
C VAL A 287 -3.31 -18.01 -27.24
N LEU A 288 -4.01 -17.68 -26.15
CA LEU A 288 -3.64 -18.07 -24.78
C LEU A 288 -4.71 -19.00 -24.22
N LYS A 289 -4.32 -20.22 -23.86
CA LYS A 289 -5.13 -21.13 -23.04
C LYS A 289 -4.56 -21.18 -21.63
N LYS A 290 -5.41 -21.08 -20.61
CA LYS A 290 -5.02 -21.22 -19.20
C LYS A 290 -6.10 -21.96 -18.42
N SER A 291 -5.70 -22.93 -17.58
CA SER A 291 -6.60 -23.62 -16.66
C SER A 291 -7.06 -22.69 -15.53
N LEU A 292 -8.28 -22.89 -15.02
CA LEU A 292 -8.88 -22.08 -13.96
C LEU A 292 -8.98 -22.87 -12.63
N PRO A 293 -7.88 -23.07 -11.88
CA PRO A 293 -7.93 -23.80 -10.62
C PRO A 293 -8.72 -23.02 -9.55
N PRO A 294 -9.47 -23.71 -8.65
CA PRO A 294 -9.50 -25.17 -8.44
C PRO A 294 -10.45 -25.95 -9.37
N SER A 295 -11.11 -25.29 -10.33
CA SER A 295 -11.95 -25.98 -11.31
C SER A 295 -11.11 -26.70 -12.38
N SER A 296 -11.75 -27.63 -13.07
CA SER A 296 -11.17 -28.33 -14.22
C SER A 296 -11.40 -27.61 -15.56
N LEU A 297 -12.03 -26.43 -15.51
CA LEU A 297 -12.32 -25.59 -16.66
C LEU A 297 -11.06 -24.91 -17.19
N SER A 298 -11.06 -24.59 -18.48
CA SER A 298 -10.01 -23.82 -19.13
C SER A 298 -10.59 -22.63 -19.88
N ILE A 299 -9.91 -21.49 -19.84
CA ILE A 299 -10.28 -20.31 -20.62
C ILE A 299 -9.29 -20.11 -21.77
N VAL A 300 -9.82 -19.69 -22.92
CA VAL A 300 -9.06 -19.46 -24.16
C VAL A 300 -9.35 -18.06 -24.66
N TYR A 301 -8.27 -17.30 -24.85
CA TYR A 301 -8.26 -15.97 -25.47
C TYR A 301 -7.64 -16.05 -26.86
N SER A 302 -8.21 -15.37 -27.85
CA SER A 302 -7.72 -15.37 -29.23
C SER A 302 -7.75 -13.99 -29.90
N VAL A 303 -6.72 -13.71 -30.70
CA VAL A 303 -6.60 -12.50 -31.55
C VAL A 303 -6.04 -12.88 -32.94
N PRO A 304 -6.59 -12.36 -34.05
CA PRO A 304 -6.06 -12.61 -35.40
C PRO A 304 -4.69 -11.97 -35.65
N VAL A 305 -3.77 -12.70 -36.28
CA VAL A 305 -2.37 -12.26 -36.54
C VAL A 305 -2.28 -11.13 -37.56
N ASP A 306 -3.18 -11.08 -38.54
CA ASP A 306 -3.20 -10.03 -39.58
C ASP A 306 -3.32 -8.63 -38.95
N MET A 307 -4.12 -8.50 -37.91
CA MET A 307 -4.30 -7.25 -37.15
C MET A 307 -3.04 -6.84 -36.38
N VAL A 308 -2.22 -7.81 -35.95
CA VAL A 308 -0.95 -7.56 -35.25
C VAL A 308 0.12 -7.05 -36.24
N LEU A 309 0.21 -7.67 -37.42
CA LEU A 309 1.19 -7.30 -38.45
C LEU A 309 0.95 -5.90 -39.04
N GLU A 310 -0.31 -5.51 -39.20
CA GLU A 310 -0.68 -4.21 -39.76
C GLU A 310 -0.10 -3.03 -38.95
N ARG A 311 0.01 -3.17 -37.62
CA ARG A 311 0.57 -2.13 -36.75
C ARG A 311 2.10 -1.97 -36.84
N ILE A 312 2.84 -3.02 -37.22
CA ILE A 312 4.33 -2.99 -37.23
C ILE A 312 4.87 -2.69 -38.64
N ARG A 313 4.02 -2.68 -39.67
CA ARG A 313 4.39 -2.55 -41.09
C ARG A 313 5.33 -1.37 -41.39
N MET A 314 5.07 -0.19 -40.84
CA MET A 314 5.90 1.01 -41.09
C MET A 314 7.31 0.91 -40.49
N LEU A 315 7.44 0.22 -39.35
CA LEU A 315 8.71 0.09 -38.64
C LEU A 315 9.70 -0.82 -39.39
N ILE A 316 9.19 -1.90 -40.00
CA ILE A 316 9.97 -2.82 -40.84
C ILE A 316 10.55 -2.06 -42.04
N LEU A 317 9.74 -1.23 -42.70
CA LEU A 317 10.14 -0.48 -43.89
C LEU A 317 11.27 0.53 -43.57
N ASN A 318 11.14 1.25 -42.45
CA ASN A 318 12.15 2.24 -42.02
C ASN A 318 13.50 1.60 -41.64
N ALA A 319 13.49 0.43 -40.99
CA ALA A 319 14.70 -0.27 -40.56
C ALA A 319 15.59 -0.71 -41.74
N ILE A 320 14.96 -1.20 -42.82
CA ILE A 320 15.65 -1.61 -44.04
C ILE A 320 16.34 -0.41 -44.72
N LEU A 321 15.64 0.73 -44.81
CA LEU A 321 16.15 1.94 -45.43
C LEU A 321 17.40 2.48 -44.71
N LEU A 322 17.37 2.52 -43.37
CA LEU A 322 18.48 3.05 -42.57
C LEU A 322 19.77 2.22 -42.70
N ASN A 323 19.65 0.89 -42.80
CA ASN A 323 20.81 0.00 -42.88
C ASN A 323 21.68 0.29 -44.12
N VAL A 324 21.03 0.54 -45.25
CA VAL A 324 21.70 0.84 -46.52
C VAL A 324 22.51 2.14 -46.42
N LEU A 325 21.96 3.18 -45.79
CA LEU A 325 22.63 4.47 -45.62
C LEU A 325 23.90 4.38 -44.76
N VAL A 326 23.87 3.60 -43.68
CA VAL A 326 25.01 3.46 -42.75
C VAL A 326 26.21 2.76 -43.42
N GLY A 327 25.96 1.74 -44.24
CA GLY A 327 27.02 1.04 -44.96
C GLY A 327 27.86 1.96 -45.85
N ILE A 328 27.21 2.93 -46.50
CA ILE A 328 27.87 3.91 -47.37
C ILE A 328 28.80 4.82 -46.55
N ALA A 329 28.38 5.26 -45.36
CA ALA A 329 29.14 6.20 -44.52
C ALA A 329 30.39 5.59 -43.87
N LEU A 330 30.31 4.34 -43.37
CA LEU A 330 31.46 3.71 -42.69
C LEU A 330 32.65 3.49 -43.62
N PHE A 331 32.37 3.12 -44.87
CA PHE A 331 33.42 2.85 -45.86
C PHE A 331 34.22 4.13 -46.22
N THR A 332 33.55 5.28 -46.29
CA THR A 332 34.20 6.55 -46.60
C THR A 332 35.10 7.02 -45.45
N LEU A 333 34.67 6.87 -44.20
CA LEU A 333 35.41 7.29 -43.01
C LEU A 333 36.65 6.44 -42.73
N ALA A 334 36.56 5.11 -42.93
CA ALA A 334 37.67 4.19 -42.74
C ALA A 334 38.89 4.58 -43.61
N ARG A 335 38.61 5.02 -44.84
CA ARG A 335 39.62 5.45 -45.81
C ARG A 335 40.36 6.73 -45.38
N MET A 336 39.70 7.62 -44.63
CA MET A 336 40.27 8.89 -44.19
C MET A 336 41.28 8.71 -43.03
N TYR A 337 40.93 7.91 -42.01
CA TYR A 337 41.70 7.75 -40.78
C TYR A 337 43.08 7.11 -40.99
N GLU A 338 43.14 6.10 -41.85
CA GLU A 338 44.38 5.39 -42.19
C GLU A 338 45.51 6.34 -42.61
N ARG A 339 45.18 7.46 -43.27
CA ARG A 339 46.18 8.39 -43.80
C ARG A 339 46.73 9.39 -42.78
N LYS A 340 46.06 9.61 -41.64
CA LYS A 340 46.33 10.82 -40.81
C LYS A 340 46.96 10.55 -39.44
N ILE A 341 46.83 9.36 -38.83
CA ILE A 341 47.13 9.15 -37.39
C ILE A 341 48.14 8.02 -37.08
N PHE A 342 48.09 6.87 -37.74
CA PHE A 342 48.89 5.72 -37.28
C PHE A 342 50.38 5.81 -37.62
N ILE A 343 50.77 6.73 -38.49
CA ILE A 343 52.15 6.83 -38.98
C ILE A 343 53.08 7.56 -37.98
N PRO A 344 52.67 8.62 -37.25
CA PRO A 344 53.57 9.35 -36.35
C PRO A 344 53.83 8.75 -34.95
N ALA A 345 52.91 7.95 -34.38
CA ALA A 345 52.97 7.53 -32.97
C ALA A 345 54.05 6.48 -32.63
N GLU A 346 54.71 5.89 -33.63
CA GLU A 346 55.66 4.80 -33.45
C GLU A 346 56.98 5.20 -32.76
N SER A 347 57.34 6.49 -32.79
CA SER A 347 58.69 6.95 -32.45
C SER A 347 58.95 7.25 -30.97
N ASP A 348 57.92 7.50 -30.16
CA ASP A 348 58.12 8.19 -28.86
C ASP A 348 58.24 7.26 -27.64
N ALA A 349 57.84 6.00 -27.74
CA ALA A 349 57.68 5.11 -26.58
C ALA A 349 59.00 4.55 -25.97
N GLN A 350 60.15 4.69 -26.63
CA GLN A 350 61.30 3.80 -26.36
C GLN A 350 62.31 4.29 -25.31
N ARG A 351 62.15 5.48 -24.70
CA ARG A 351 63.22 6.09 -23.87
C ARG A 351 62.98 6.14 -22.35
N LEU A 352 61.78 5.85 -21.85
CA LEU A 352 61.40 6.17 -20.47
C LEU A 352 61.63 5.02 -19.46
N GLU A 353 61.86 3.80 -19.94
CA GLU A 353 61.65 2.59 -19.12
C GLU A 353 62.85 2.16 -18.26
N GLU A 354 64.09 2.56 -18.59
CA GLU A 354 65.27 1.84 -18.09
C GLU A 354 65.88 2.33 -16.76
N HIS A 355 65.69 3.57 -16.32
CA HIS A 355 66.53 4.11 -15.23
C HIS A 355 65.98 4.03 -13.79
N GLU A 356 64.68 3.86 -13.59
CA GLU A 356 64.08 4.14 -12.28
C GLU A 356 63.94 2.89 -11.38
N GLN A 357 63.95 1.70 -11.95
CA GLN A 357 63.44 0.51 -11.26
C GLN A 357 64.42 -0.18 -10.31
N PHE A 358 65.73 0.10 -10.37
CA PHE A 358 66.72 -0.77 -9.72
C PHE A 358 67.00 -0.45 -8.25
N ASN A 359 67.29 0.80 -7.87
CA ASN A 359 67.73 1.12 -6.50
C ASN A 359 66.61 1.26 -5.46
N ARG A 360 65.36 1.53 -5.87
CA ARG A 360 64.25 1.76 -4.94
C ARG A 360 63.75 0.50 -4.21
N LYS A 361 64.04 -0.69 -4.72
CA LYS A 361 63.38 -1.92 -4.25
C LYS A 361 63.99 -2.56 -3.00
N ILE A 362 65.21 -2.18 -2.56
CA ILE A 362 65.94 -2.91 -1.49
C ILE A 362 65.72 -2.33 -0.09
N VAL A 363 65.61 -1.01 0.07
CA VAL A 363 65.49 -0.35 1.41
C VAL A 363 64.03 -0.29 1.89
N ALA A 364 63.06 -0.41 0.99
CA ALA A 364 61.64 -0.26 1.29
C ALA A 364 60.98 -1.45 2.01
N SER A 365 61.70 -2.55 2.29
CA SER A 365 61.08 -3.84 2.67
C SER A 365 61.34 -4.35 4.10
N ALA A 366 61.91 -3.59 5.04
CA ALA A 366 62.18 -4.03 6.43
C ALA A 366 61.05 -3.67 7.45
N PRO A 367 60.63 -4.58 8.37
CA PRO A 367 59.39 -4.44 9.16
C PRO A 367 59.53 -3.84 10.59
N VAL A 368 60.69 -3.28 10.93
CA VAL A 368 60.91 -2.53 12.18
C VAL A 368 61.38 -1.12 11.84
N GLY A 369 61.16 -0.17 12.74
CA GLY A 369 61.68 1.18 12.57
C GLY A 369 63.20 1.16 12.71
N ILE A 370 63.91 1.09 11.58
CA ILE A 370 65.37 1.18 11.52
C ILE A 370 65.79 2.57 11.03
N CYS A 371 66.48 3.29 11.89
CA CYS A 371 67.08 4.59 11.59
C CYS A 371 68.55 4.59 12.00
N ILE A 372 69.35 5.29 11.20
CA ILE A 372 70.77 5.45 11.44
C ILE A 372 71.03 6.92 11.75
N LEU A 373 71.43 7.19 12.98
CA LEU A 373 71.73 8.51 13.52
C LEU A 373 73.25 8.69 13.65
N ARG A 374 73.79 9.90 13.60
CA ARG A 374 75.23 10.14 13.83
C ARG A 374 75.52 10.36 15.33
N THR A 375 76.57 9.76 15.90
CA THR A 375 76.78 9.76 17.38
C THR A 375 77.32 11.05 17.97
N GLN A 376 77.95 11.91 17.16
CA GLN A 376 78.49 13.19 17.62
C GLN A 376 77.42 14.28 17.80
N ASP A 377 76.34 14.23 17.00
CA ASP A 377 75.33 15.30 16.88
C ASP A 377 73.87 14.80 16.80
N GLY A 378 73.63 13.49 16.70
CA GLY A 378 72.30 12.87 16.66
C GLY A 378 71.57 12.93 15.33
N THR A 379 72.23 13.28 14.20
CA THR A 379 71.57 13.55 12.91
C THR A 379 71.18 12.29 12.12
N ASN A 380 69.98 12.26 11.48
CA ASN A 380 69.47 11.08 10.73
C ASN A 380 70.00 11.03 9.28
N ILE A 381 70.64 9.91 8.92
CA ILE A 381 71.28 9.69 7.62
C ILE A 381 70.42 8.84 6.69
N LEU A 382 69.81 7.79 7.22
CA LEU A 382 68.98 6.87 6.45
C LEU A 382 67.98 6.20 7.40
N SER A 383 66.73 6.18 6.97
CA SER A 383 65.67 5.52 7.69
C SER A 383 64.71 4.91 6.69
N ASN A 384 64.28 3.68 6.95
CA ASN A 384 63.05 3.21 6.30
C ASN A 384 61.89 4.06 6.83
N GLU A 385 60.77 4.05 6.11
CA GLU A 385 59.64 4.90 6.49
C GLU A 385 59.23 4.70 7.96
N LEU A 386 59.19 3.44 8.44
CA LEU A 386 58.71 3.14 9.78
C LEU A 386 59.54 3.80 10.91
N ALA A 387 60.86 3.91 10.74
CA ALA A 387 61.73 4.53 11.74
C ALA A 387 61.75 6.04 11.69
N HIS A 388 61.73 6.59 10.47
CA HIS A 388 61.59 8.03 10.26
C HIS A 388 60.36 8.53 11.03
N ASN A 389 59.30 7.72 10.96
CA ASN A 389 58.04 8.00 11.59
C ASN A 389 58.16 7.96 13.12
N TYR A 390 58.63 6.89 13.76
CA TYR A 390 58.70 6.85 15.24
C TYR A 390 59.68 7.85 15.86
N LEU A 391 60.83 8.11 15.24
CA LEU A 391 61.79 9.09 15.75
C LEU A 391 61.24 10.51 15.70
N ASN A 392 60.51 10.84 14.64
CA ASN A 392 59.86 12.14 14.55
C ASN A 392 58.70 12.28 15.55
N MET A 393 58.25 11.19 16.16
CA MET A 393 57.18 11.21 17.16
C MET A 393 57.68 11.51 18.57
N LEU A 394 58.97 11.80 18.77
CA LEU A 394 59.53 12.19 20.07
C LEU A 394 59.69 13.71 20.17
N THR A 395 59.55 14.30 21.37
CA THR A 395 59.59 15.75 21.55
C THR A 395 61.01 16.26 21.46
N HIS A 396 61.22 17.57 21.29
CA HIS A 396 62.59 18.09 21.23
C HIS A 396 63.36 17.85 22.53
N GLU A 397 62.70 17.93 23.67
CA GLU A 397 63.28 17.66 24.99
C GLU A 397 63.53 16.16 25.20
N ASP A 398 62.59 15.29 24.81
CA ASP A 398 62.79 13.83 24.84
C ASP A 398 63.84 13.38 23.84
N ARG A 399 63.93 14.00 22.66
CA ARG A 399 64.99 13.76 21.68
C ARG A 399 66.32 14.21 22.22
N GLN A 400 66.43 15.39 22.85
CA GLN A 400 67.67 15.84 23.48
C GLN A 400 68.09 14.93 24.63
N ARG A 401 67.13 14.50 25.45
CA ARG A 401 67.35 13.54 26.54
C ARG A 401 67.77 12.17 26.00
N LEU A 402 67.12 11.68 24.94
CA LEU A 402 67.49 10.44 24.25
C LEU A 402 68.88 10.56 23.61
N THR A 403 69.18 11.67 22.93
CA THR A 403 70.52 11.91 22.36
C THR A 403 71.59 11.96 23.45
N GLN A 404 71.33 12.60 24.60
CA GLN A 404 72.27 12.57 25.75
C GLN A 404 72.47 11.16 26.30
N ILE A 405 71.40 10.36 26.42
CA ILE A 405 71.47 8.97 26.89
C ILE A 405 72.23 8.09 25.89
N ILE A 406 71.96 8.26 24.58
CA ILE A 406 72.59 7.52 23.48
C ILE A 406 74.08 7.85 23.40
N CYS A 407 74.48 9.11 23.54
CA CYS A 407 75.89 9.51 23.52
C CYS A 407 76.66 9.10 24.79
N GLY A 408 75.98 8.99 25.94
CA GLY A 408 76.61 8.72 27.25
C GLY A 408 76.77 7.24 27.62
N GLN A 409 76.04 6.32 26.96
CA GLN A 409 76.05 4.88 27.28
C GLN A 409 76.24 4.01 26.03
N GLN A 410 76.96 2.89 26.15
CA GLN A 410 77.22 2.01 25.00
C GLN A 410 76.02 1.15 24.56
N VAL A 411 75.11 0.77 25.47
CA VAL A 411 73.86 -0.01 25.21
C VAL A 411 72.82 0.26 26.32
N ASN A 412 71.55 0.59 25.98
CA ASN A 412 70.43 0.69 26.93
C ASN A 412 69.03 0.66 26.24
N PHE A 413 67.94 0.55 27.01
CA PHE A 413 66.54 0.71 26.55
C PHE A 413 65.77 1.75 27.39
N VAL A 414 64.82 2.46 26.77
CA VAL A 414 64.03 3.51 27.42
C VAL A 414 62.57 3.41 26.99
N ASP A 415 61.67 3.41 27.96
CA ASP A 415 60.24 3.54 27.73
C ASP A 415 59.88 5.02 27.75
N VAL A 416 59.38 5.49 26.62
CA VAL A 416 59.00 6.87 26.42
C VAL A 416 57.54 6.86 26.00
N LEU A 417 56.70 7.47 26.82
CA LEU A 417 55.41 7.92 26.33
C LEU A 417 55.73 9.04 25.36
N THR A 418 55.68 8.71 24.09
CA THR A 418 56.16 9.65 23.08
C THR A 418 55.31 10.89 23.06
N SER A 419 55.79 11.89 22.31
CA SER A 419 54.92 13.02 21.98
C SER A 419 53.53 12.57 21.49
N ASN A 420 53.33 11.32 21.01
CA ASN A 420 52.07 10.81 20.45
C ASN A 420 51.33 9.79 21.33
N ASN A 421 51.64 9.70 22.62
CA ASN A 421 50.99 8.76 23.56
C ASN A 421 51.12 7.28 23.19
N THR A 422 51.92 6.97 22.18
CA THR A 422 52.41 5.62 21.95
C THR A 422 53.50 5.36 22.97
N ASN A 423 53.29 4.30 23.73
CA ASN A 423 54.30 3.78 24.63
C ASN A 423 55.35 3.12 23.75
N LEU A 424 56.35 3.90 23.34
CA LEU A 424 57.46 3.40 22.54
C LEU A 424 58.60 3.00 23.45
N GLN A 425 59.10 1.82 23.14
CA GLN A 425 60.32 1.30 23.70
C GLN A 425 61.40 1.43 22.64
N ILE A 426 62.45 2.18 22.97
CA ILE A 426 63.53 2.51 22.05
C ILE A 426 64.81 1.79 22.49
N SER A 427 65.47 1.10 21.56
CA SER A 427 66.72 0.36 21.76
C SER A 427 67.79 0.79 20.75
N PHE A 428 69.05 0.92 21.15
CA PHE A 428 70.10 1.46 20.27
C PHE A 428 71.51 0.85 20.50
N VAL A 429 72.35 0.87 19.44
CA VAL A 429 73.76 0.37 19.41
C VAL A 429 74.64 1.21 18.45
N HIS A 430 75.94 1.44 18.74
CA HIS A 430 76.87 2.24 17.91
C HIS A 430 77.66 1.46 16.81
N SER A 431 77.99 2.09 15.66
CA SER A 431 78.65 1.55 14.44
C SER A 431 79.28 2.65 13.51
N ARG A 432 79.63 2.38 12.23
CA ARG A 432 80.30 3.32 11.29
C ARG A 432 79.74 3.32 9.83
N TYR A 433 79.40 4.48 9.21
CA TYR A 433 78.86 4.61 7.82
C TYR A 433 79.48 5.81 7.06
N ARG A 434 79.85 5.62 5.77
CA ARG A 434 80.61 6.61 4.95
C ARG A 434 81.81 7.25 5.70
N ASN A 435 82.54 6.43 6.46
CA ASN A 435 83.70 6.80 7.31
C ASN A 435 83.39 7.59 8.61
N GLU A 436 82.13 7.78 9.00
CA GLU A 436 81.68 8.48 10.24
C GLU A 436 81.10 7.53 11.31
N ASN A 437 81.23 7.85 12.60
CA ASN A 437 80.65 7.07 13.72
C ASN A 437 79.14 7.38 13.87
N VAL A 438 78.30 6.33 13.89
CA VAL A 438 76.82 6.40 13.81
C VAL A 438 76.16 5.44 14.81
N ALA A 439 74.96 5.74 15.29
CA ALA A 439 74.10 4.89 16.11
C ALA A 439 72.98 4.29 15.26
N ILE A 440 72.77 2.98 15.34
CA ILE A 440 71.61 2.32 14.74
C ILE A 440 70.57 2.16 15.85
N CYS A 441 69.37 2.70 15.62
CA CYS A 441 68.28 2.64 16.60
C CYS A 441 67.11 1.84 16.03
N VAL A 442 66.48 1.05 16.92
CA VAL A 442 65.31 0.23 16.65
C VAL A 442 64.19 0.63 17.60
N LEU A 443 63.02 0.93 17.04
CA LEU A 443 61.86 1.46 17.76
C LEU A 443 60.68 0.47 17.70
N VAL A 444 60.09 0.15 18.86
CA VAL A 444 58.99 -0.83 19.02
C VAL A 444 57.87 -0.24 19.91
N ASP A 445 56.61 -0.48 19.54
CA ASP A 445 55.42 0.06 20.21
C ASP A 445 54.77 -0.99 21.15
N VAL A 446 54.56 -0.64 22.43
CA VAL A 446 53.95 -1.47 23.51
C VAL A 446 52.56 -0.97 23.96
N SER A 447 51.95 -0.07 23.21
CA SER A 447 50.69 0.62 23.57
C SER A 447 49.46 -0.27 23.77
N SER A 448 49.41 -1.45 23.15
CA SER A 448 48.25 -2.36 23.22
C SER A 448 47.99 -2.92 24.61
N ARG A 449 49.03 -3.02 25.45
CA ARG A 449 48.96 -3.64 26.77
C ARG A 449 48.35 -2.72 27.84
N VAL A 450 48.66 -1.42 27.79
CA VAL A 450 48.14 -0.40 28.73
C VAL A 450 46.68 -0.04 28.41
N LYS A 451 46.32 -0.02 27.12
CA LYS A 451 44.95 0.26 26.65
C LYS A 451 43.91 -0.76 27.10
N MET A 452 44.30 -1.99 27.43
CA MET A 452 43.38 -3.05 27.84
C MET A 452 42.79 -2.78 29.24
N GLU A 453 43.56 -2.14 30.13
CA GLU A 453 43.22 -1.93 31.54
C GLU A 453 42.29 -0.73 31.75
N GLU A 454 42.50 0.35 30.99
CA GLU A 454 41.54 1.47 30.89
C GLU A 454 40.18 1.01 30.31
N SER A 455 40.18 0.04 29.38
CA SER A 455 38.95 -0.40 28.70
C SER A 455 37.89 -1.00 29.64
N LEU A 456 38.28 -1.61 30.76
CA LEU A 456 37.34 -2.26 31.68
C LEU A 456 36.56 -1.26 32.54
N GLN A 457 37.16 -0.13 32.89
CA GLN A 457 36.50 0.90 33.71
C GLN A 457 35.61 1.81 32.85
N GLU A 458 35.98 1.99 31.58
CA GLU A 458 35.11 2.58 30.55
C GLU A 458 33.84 1.75 30.31
N MET A 459 33.91 0.41 30.31
CA MET A 459 32.75 -0.45 30.05
C MET A 459 31.58 -0.25 31.04
N ALA A 460 31.86 0.05 32.31
CA ALA A 460 30.82 0.22 33.34
C ALA A 460 30.09 1.57 33.24
N GLN A 461 30.83 2.68 33.07
CA GLN A 461 30.23 3.99 32.80
C GLN A 461 29.52 4.03 31.44
N ALA A 462 30.03 3.28 30.45
CA ALA A 462 29.38 3.14 29.16
C ALA A 462 27.98 2.50 29.26
N ALA A 463 27.72 1.58 30.19
CA ALA A 463 26.42 0.92 30.32
C ALA A 463 25.32 1.85 30.86
N GLU A 464 25.62 2.67 31.87
CA GLU A 464 24.67 3.63 32.46
C GLU A 464 24.37 4.79 31.48
N GLN A 465 25.42 5.32 30.85
CA GLN A 465 25.30 6.29 29.78
C GLN A 465 24.56 5.68 28.58
N ALA A 466 24.73 4.40 28.28
CA ALA A 466 24.01 3.73 27.19
C ALA A 466 22.50 3.68 27.41
N SER A 467 22.01 3.62 28.65
CA SER A 467 20.56 3.59 28.92
C SER A 467 19.89 4.95 28.68
N GLN A 468 20.44 6.04 29.24
CA GLN A 468 19.92 7.39 28.95
C GLN A 468 20.18 7.81 27.50
N SER A 469 21.33 7.42 26.96
CA SER A 469 21.62 7.56 25.53
C SER A 469 20.61 6.79 24.71
N LYS A 470 20.15 5.59 25.08
CA LYS A 470 19.14 4.83 24.32
C LYS A 470 17.83 5.61 24.13
N SER A 471 17.32 6.26 25.17
CA SER A 471 16.07 7.05 25.06
C SER A 471 16.27 8.34 24.28
N MET A 472 17.36 9.08 24.52
CA MET A 472 17.68 10.28 23.74
C MET A 472 18.04 9.92 22.29
N PHE A 473 18.71 8.79 22.07
CA PHE A 473 19.03 8.23 20.77
C PHE A 473 17.77 7.84 20.03
N LEU A 474 16.78 7.19 20.65
CA LEU A 474 15.53 6.89 19.97
C LEU A 474 14.77 8.16 19.56
N ALA A 475 14.77 9.21 20.39
CA ALA A 475 14.20 10.50 20.05
C ALA A 475 14.95 11.19 18.90
N THR A 476 16.29 11.28 19.00
CA THR A 476 17.15 11.88 17.97
C THR A 476 17.11 11.07 16.68
N VAL A 477 17.26 9.75 16.72
CA VAL A 477 17.16 8.86 15.57
C VAL A 477 15.79 8.95 14.95
N SER A 478 14.71 9.05 15.72
CA SER A 478 13.42 9.28 15.10
C SER A 478 13.38 10.61 14.35
N HIS A 479 13.94 11.68 14.90
CA HIS A 479 13.98 12.99 14.24
C HIS A 479 14.88 12.96 12.98
N GLU A 480 16.05 12.34 13.08
CA GLU A 480 17.04 12.16 12.01
C GLU A 480 16.60 11.17 10.93
N LEU A 481 15.74 10.20 11.25
CA LEU A 481 15.12 9.31 10.26
C LEU A 481 13.90 9.96 9.62
N ARG A 482 13.10 10.71 10.39
CA ARG A 482 11.88 11.37 9.93
C ARG A 482 12.18 12.46 8.90
N THR A 483 13.22 13.27 9.13
CA THR A 483 13.60 14.38 8.26
C THR A 483 13.92 13.94 6.81
N PRO A 484 14.83 12.98 6.56
CA PRO A 484 15.07 12.48 5.20
C PRO A 484 13.86 11.71 4.64
N LEU A 485 13.08 11.01 5.48
CA LEU A 485 11.84 10.35 5.04
C LEU A 485 10.80 11.34 4.52
N TYR A 486 10.63 12.49 5.18
CA TYR A 486 9.76 13.55 4.69
C TYR A 486 10.27 14.16 3.39
N GLY A 487 11.60 14.31 3.23
CA GLY A 487 12.19 14.72 1.94
C GLY A 487 11.92 13.70 0.82
N ILE A 488 11.97 12.40 1.11
CA ILE A 488 11.65 11.35 0.14
C ILE A 488 10.17 11.38 -0.24
N ILE A 489 9.26 11.43 0.75
CA ILE A 489 7.81 11.45 0.51
C ILE A 489 7.40 12.69 -0.26
N GLY A 490 7.89 13.87 0.13
CA GLY A 490 7.60 15.11 -0.60
C GLY A 490 8.04 15.07 -2.07
N ASN A 491 9.22 14.49 -2.34
CA ASN A 491 9.69 14.30 -3.72
C ASN A 491 8.87 13.26 -4.49
N LEU A 492 8.41 12.20 -3.82
CA LEU A 492 7.54 11.19 -4.41
C LEU A 492 6.15 11.77 -4.74
N ASP A 493 5.57 12.57 -3.84
CA ASP A 493 4.32 13.28 -4.08
C ASP A 493 4.46 14.26 -5.25
N LEU A 494 5.58 15.00 -5.33
CA LEU A 494 5.87 15.88 -6.46
C LEU A 494 6.00 15.08 -7.77
N LEU A 495 6.65 13.91 -7.75
CA LEU A 495 6.74 13.02 -8.91
C LEU A 495 5.37 12.51 -9.36
N GLN A 496 4.45 12.25 -8.41
CA GLN A 496 3.07 11.84 -8.71
C GLN A 496 2.24 12.96 -9.36
N THR A 497 2.59 14.23 -9.16
CA THR A 497 1.93 15.35 -9.86
C THR A 497 2.38 15.52 -11.32
N LYS A 498 3.45 14.84 -11.77
CA LYS A 498 3.99 14.94 -13.13
C LYS A 498 3.55 13.77 -14.00
N GLU A 499 3.54 13.95 -15.32
CA GLU A 499 3.33 12.86 -16.26
C GLU A 499 4.51 11.87 -16.21
N LEU A 500 4.27 10.68 -15.64
CA LEU A 500 5.28 9.63 -15.49
C LEU A 500 5.26 8.66 -16.70
N PRO A 501 6.42 8.13 -17.14
CA PRO A 501 6.48 7.09 -18.16
C PRO A 501 5.72 5.83 -17.75
N LYS A 502 5.12 5.12 -18.72
CA LYS A 502 4.36 3.89 -18.48
C LYS A 502 5.18 2.86 -17.68
N GLY A 503 4.68 2.46 -16.51
CA GLY A 503 5.32 1.50 -15.61
C GLY A 503 6.08 2.13 -14.43
N VAL A 504 6.52 3.39 -14.53
CA VAL A 504 7.24 4.10 -13.46
C VAL A 504 6.29 4.50 -12.32
N ASP A 505 5.03 4.79 -12.64
CA ASP A 505 3.98 5.11 -11.66
C ASP A 505 3.81 4.02 -10.58
N ARG A 506 3.88 2.75 -10.98
CA ARG A 506 3.83 1.62 -10.03
C ARG A 506 5.02 1.63 -9.07
N LEU A 507 6.22 1.99 -9.55
CA LEU A 507 7.43 2.06 -8.74
C LEU A 507 7.37 3.24 -7.76
N VAL A 508 6.96 4.42 -8.23
CA VAL A 508 6.78 5.61 -7.39
C VAL A 508 5.74 5.35 -6.31
N THR A 509 4.60 4.75 -6.68
CA THR A 509 3.54 4.36 -5.74
C THR A 509 4.04 3.33 -4.72
N ALA A 510 4.81 2.32 -5.15
CA ALA A 510 5.39 1.33 -4.23
C ALA A 510 6.42 1.95 -3.26
N MET A 511 7.24 2.89 -3.74
CA MET A 511 8.19 3.64 -2.91
C MET A 511 7.47 4.55 -1.90
N ASN A 512 6.37 5.21 -2.31
CA ASN A 512 5.58 6.06 -1.41
C ASN A 512 4.93 5.22 -0.30
N ASN A 513 4.34 4.07 -0.66
CA ASN A 513 3.77 3.12 0.30
C ASN A 513 4.82 2.58 1.30
N SER A 514 6.02 2.26 0.81
CA SER A 514 7.10 1.75 1.65
C SER A 514 7.64 2.81 2.62
N SER A 515 7.77 4.06 2.15
CA SER A 515 8.22 5.19 2.97
C SER A 515 7.18 5.55 4.04
N SER A 516 5.89 5.54 3.67
CA SER A 516 4.77 5.75 4.59
C SER A 516 4.68 4.64 5.64
N LEU A 517 4.90 3.38 5.25
CA LEU A 517 4.95 2.27 6.19
C LEU A 517 6.10 2.43 7.19
N LEU A 518 7.30 2.82 6.73
CA LEU A 518 8.45 3.02 7.61
C LEU A 518 8.20 4.15 8.62
N LEU A 519 7.60 5.25 8.20
CA LEU A 519 7.17 6.31 9.10
C LEU A 519 6.17 5.81 10.14
N LYS A 520 5.18 5.02 9.73
CA LYS A 520 4.22 4.41 10.65
C LYS A 520 4.92 3.54 11.70
N ILE A 521 5.86 2.68 11.27
CA ILE A 521 6.63 1.82 12.19
C ILE A 521 7.42 2.66 13.21
N ILE A 522 8.12 3.69 12.75
CA ILE A 522 8.90 4.57 13.63
C ILE A 522 7.97 5.29 14.62
N SER A 523 6.83 5.78 14.15
CA SER A 523 5.82 6.42 14.99
C SER A 523 5.26 5.47 16.04
N ASP A 524 4.92 4.24 15.67
CA ASP A 524 4.39 3.22 16.58
C ASP A 524 5.43 2.85 17.66
N ILE A 525 6.71 2.72 17.29
CA ILE A 525 7.79 2.43 18.25
C ILE A 525 7.98 3.59 19.23
N LEU A 526 7.92 4.83 18.74
CA LEU A 526 8.02 6.01 19.60
C LEU A 526 6.82 6.13 20.53
N ASP A 527 5.61 5.97 20.02
CA ASP A 527 4.39 6.01 20.84
C ASP A 527 4.45 4.95 21.93
N PHE A 528 4.86 3.72 21.58
CA PHE A 528 5.08 2.66 22.57
C PHE A 528 6.13 3.03 23.62
N SER A 529 7.29 3.57 23.19
CA SER A 529 8.34 4.00 24.12
C SER A 529 7.91 5.16 25.02
N LYS A 530 7.06 6.09 24.52
CA LYS A 530 6.49 7.19 25.31
C LYS A 530 5.46 6.69 26.33
N ILE A 531 4.69 5.67 25.97
CA ILE A 531 3.73 5.01 26.88
C ILE A 531 4.49 4.28 27.99
N GLU A 532 5.51 3.49 27.65
CA GLU A 532 6.33 2.74 28.62
C GLU A 532 7.08 3.65 29.61
N SER A 533 7.42 4.87 29.17
CA SER A 533 8.10 5.87 29.99
C SER A 533 7.16 6.85 30.72
N GLU A 534 5.84 6.62 30.68
CA GLU A 534 4.81 7.49 31.28
C GLU A 534 4.85 8.96 30.79
N GLN A 535 5.43 9.20 29.61
CA GLN A 535 5.58 10.55 29.03
C GLN A 535 4.39 10.96 28.15
N LEU A 536 3.52 10.02 27.78
CA LEU A 536 2.34 10.30 26.95
C LEU A 536 1.20 10.87 27.79
N LYS A 537 0.70 12.05 27.40
CA LYS A 537 -0.45 12.71 28.03
C LYS A 537 -1.63 12.79 27.06
N ILE A 538 -2.83 12.57 27.56
CA ILE A 538 -4.08 12.76 26.82
C ILE A 538 -4.43 14.25 26.82
N GLU A 539 -4.74 14.82 25.66
CA GLU A 539 -5.12 16.23 25.50
C GLU A 539 -6.63 16.33 25.21
N PRO A 540 -7.47 16.44 26.25
CA PRO A 540 -8.91 16.42 26.04
C PRO A 540 -9.42 17.75 25.48
N SER A 541 -10.28 17.67 24.47
CA SER A 541 -10.92 18.78 23.76
C SER A 541 -12.38 18.45 23.44
N GLU A 542 -13.19 19.46 23.14
CA GLU A 542 -14.56 19.24 22.65
C GLU A 542 -14.52 18.81 21.17
N PHE A 543 -15.15 17.68 20.85
CA PHE A 543 -15.21 17.18 19.47
C PHE A 543 -16.53 16.46 19.16
N SER A 544 -16.85 16.32 17.87
CA SER A 544 -17.99 15.57 17.36
C SER A 544 -17.61 14.13 16.98
N PRO A 545 -18.18 13.10 17.62
CA PRO A 545 -17.96 11.70 17.22
C PRO A 545 -18.35 11.46 15.77
N ARG A 546 -19.44 12.08 15.31
CA ARG A 546 -19.96 11.90 13.96
C ARG A 546 -18.92 12.35 12.92
N GLU A 547 -18.29 13.50 13.15
CA GLU A 547 -17.24 14.02 12.28
C GLU A 547 -16.00 13.13 12.27
N VAL A 548 -15.56 12.66 13.44
CA VAL A 548 -14.41 11.74 13.55
C VAL A 548 -14.67 10.45 12.76
N MET A 549 -15.85 9.85 12.91
CA MET A 549 -16.22 8.62 12.18
C MET A 549 -16.30 8.87 10.67
N ASN A 550 -16.91 9.97 10.24
CA ASN A 550 -17.01 10.33 8.82
C ASN A 550 -15.63 10.52 8.19
N HIS A 551 -14.75 11.23 8.88
CA HIS A 551 -13.38 11.44 8.43
C HIS A 551 -12.63 10.10 8.26
N ILE A 552 -12.77 9.19 9.23
CA ILE A 552 -12.13 7.87 9.16
C ILE A 552 -12.72 7.03 8.02
N SER A 553 -14.04 6.92 7.93
CA SER A 553 -14.71 6.15 6.87
C SER A 553 -14.35 6.66 5.47
N ALA A 554 -14.29 7.97 5.28
CA ALA A 554 -13.89 8.58 4.00
C ALA A 554 -12.44 8.22 3.61
N ASN A 555 -11.50 8.27 4.56
CA ASN A 555 -10.09 7.97 4.30
C ASN A 555 -9.85 6.51 3.90
N TYR A 556 -10.62 5.56 4.43
CA TYR A 556 -10.46 4.13 4.16
C TYR A 556 -11.33 3.60 3.00
N MET A 557 -12.33 4.37 2.55
CA MET A 557 -13.21 3.99 1.45
C MET A 557 -12.48 3.58 0.17
N PRO A 558 -11.48 4.34 -0.34
CA PRO A 558 -10.83 3.99 -1.60
C PRO A 558 -10.10 2.65 -1.50
N LEU A 559 -9.55 2.34 -0.32
CA LEU A 559 -8.87 1.08 -0.05
C LEU A 559 -9.85 -0.10 -0.04
N VAL A 560 -11.01 0.08 0.62
CA VAL A 560 -12.09 -0.92 0.69
C VAL A 560 -12.64 -1.22 -0.71
N VAL A 561 -12.96 -0.18 -1.49
CA VAL A 561 -13.50 -0.33 -2.86
C VAL A 561 -12.47 -0.96 -3.79
N ARG A 562 -11.18 -0.61 -3.66
CA ARG A 562 -10.09 -1.26 -4.42
C ARG A 562 -9.98 -2.75 -4.11
N LYS A 563 -10.17 -3.15 -2.85
CA LYS A 563 -10.26 -4.55 -2.43
C LYS A 563 -11.63 -5.20 -2.74
N GLN A 564 -12.59 -4.44 -3.27
CA GLN A 564 -13.96 -4.89 -3.55
C GLN A 564 -14.74 -5.38 -2.31
N LEU A 565 -14.42 -4.84 -1.14
CA LEU A 565 -15.16 -5.07 0.10
C LEU A 565 -16.31 -4.07 0.23
N GLY A 566 -17.29 -4.35 1.09
CA GLY A 566 -18.28 -3.35 1.54
C GLY A 566 -17.85 -2.72 2.88
N LEU A 567 -17.93 -1.41 3.02
CA LEU A 567 -17.79 -0.72 4.32
C LEU A 567 -19.15 -0.14 4.71
N TYR A 568 -19.74 -0.66 5.78
CA TYR A 568 -20.98 -0.13 6.35
C TYR A 568 -20.62 0.69 7.58
N CYS A 569 -20.99 1.96 7.61
CA CYS A 569 -20.83 2.81 8.78
C CYS A 569 -22.22 3.15 9.33
N PHE A 570 -22.54 2.62 10.50
CA PHE A 570 -23.81 2.84 11.17
C PHE A 570 -23.56 3.73 12.39
N ILE A 571 -24.03 4.96 12.34
CA ILE A 571 -23.93 5.92 13.44
C ILE A 571 -25.34 6.15 13.98
N GLU A 572 -25.65 5.58 15.14
CA GLU A 572 -27.00 5.62 15.69
C GLU A 572 -27.46 7.05 16.04
N PRO A 573 -28.77 7.35 15.97
CA PRO A 573 -29.31 8.66 16.32
C PRO A 573 -29.04 9.08 17.78
N ASP A 574 -28.78 8.13 18.68
CA ASP A 574 -28.52 8.37 20.11
C ASP A 574 -27.06 8.79 20.42
N VAL A 575 -26.19 8.80 19.41
CA VAL A 575 -24.81 9.28 19.51
C VAL A 575 -24.81 10.81 19.72
N PRO A 576 -24.09 11.32 20.73
CA PRO A 576 -24.05 12.76 21.02
C PRO A 576 -23.45 13.58 19.88
N LEU A 577 -23.85 14.85 19.80
CA LEU A 577 -23.31 15.85 18.88
C LEU A 577 -21.87 16.21 19.24
N THR A 578 -21.61 16.48 20.52
CA THR A 578 -20.26 16.77 21.04
C THR A 578 -19.98 16.01 22.32
N LEU A 579 -18.72 15.64 22.54
CA LEU A 579 -18.21 15.12 23.81
C LEU A 579 -16.80 15.64 24.08
N HIS A 580 -16.35 15.52 25.32
CA HIS A 580 -15.03 15.97 25.75
C HIS A 580 -14.05 14.79 25.84
N GLY A 581 -12.97 14.82 25.06
CA GLY A 581 -11.95 13.75 25.00
C GLY A 581 -10.87 14.04 23.96
N ASP A 582 -10.01 13.08 23.64
CA ASP A 582 -8.93 13.27 22.65
C ASP A 582 -9.31 12.69 21.27
N PRO A 583 -9.73 13.53 20.30
CA PRO A 583 -10.17 13.06 19.00
C PRO A 583 -9.04 12.42 18.19
N MET A 584 -7.79 12.89 18.36
CA MET A 584 -6.65 12.39 17.60
C MET A 584 -6.28 10.97 18.03
N ARG A 585 -6.27 10.72 19.34
CA ARG A 585 -6.02 9.36 19.89
C ARG A 585 -7.16 8.42 19.60
N LEU A 586 -8.41 8.88 19.72
CA LEU A 586 -9.55 8.09 19.31
C LEU A 586 -9.49 7.69 17.83
N GLN A 587 -9.14 8.65 16.96
CA GLN A 587 -8.94 8.40 15.53
C GLN A 587 -7.82 7.37 15.28
N GLN A 588 -6.70 7.47 16.01
CA GLN A 588 -5.58 6.52 15.91
C GLN A 588 -6.04 5.10 16.24
N VAL A 589 -6.81 4.92 17.31
CA VAL A 589 -7.31 3.60 17.73
C VAL A 589 -8.24 3.01 16.67
N ILE A 590 -9.26 3.76 16.23
CA ILE A 590 -10.25 3.26 15.26
C ILE A 590 -9.58 2.98 13.91
N SER A 591 -8.67 3.85 13.46
CA SER A 591 -7.92 3.66 12.20
C SER A 591 -7.08 2.39 12.23
N ASN A 592 -6.47 2.05 13.37
CA ASN A 592 -5.73 0.81 13.53
C ASN A 592 -6.65 -0.42 13.46
N LEU A 593 -7.80 -0.40 14.14
CA LEU A 593 -8.78 -1.49 14.06
C LEU A 593 -9.35 -1.67 12.66
N LEU A 594 -9.75 -0.57 12.01
CA LEU A 594 -10.33 -0.60 10.67
C LEU A 594 -9.30 -1.06 9.62
N SER A 595 -8.06 -0.59 9.72
CA SER A 595 -6.97 -1.06 8.86
C SER A 595 -6.69 -2.55 9.04
N ASN A 596 -6.79 -3.08 10.25
CA ASN A 596 -6.65 -4.52 10.51
C ASN A 596 -7.82 -5.31 9.90
N ALA A 597 -9.05 -4.86 10.10
CA ALA A 597 -10.24 -5.45 9.47
C ALA A 597 -10.10 -5.53 7.93
N ILE A 598 -9.67 -4.44 7.29
CA ILE A 598 -9.42 -4.40 5.83
C ILE A 598 -8.29 -5.33 5.42
N LYS A 599 -7.24 -5.44 6.24
CA LYS A 599 -6.07 -6.28 5.97
C LYS A 599 -6.43 -7.77 5.97
N PHE A 600 -7.19 -8.22 6.97
CA PHE A 600 -7.50 -9.64 7.20
C PHE A 600 -8.84 -10.10 6.59
N THR A 601 -9.54 -9.21 5.88
CA THR A 601 -10.71 -9.56 5.08
C THR A 601 -10.33 -9.54 3.60
N ASP A 602 -10.50 -10.68 2.94
CA ASP A 602 -10.28 -10.81 1.50
C ASP A 602 -11.58 -10.67 0.70
N VAL A 603 -12.70 -11.14 1.26
CA VAL A 603 -14.04 -11.04 0.66
C VAL A 603 -15.07 -10.75 1.76
N GLY A 604 -16.12 -9.99 1.41
CA GLY A 604 -17.25 -9.70 2.29
C GLY A 604 -17.34 -8.23 2.65
N CYS A 605 -17.53 -7.93 3.93
CA CYS A 605 -17.74 -6.57 4.39
C CYS A 605 -17.14 -6.29 5.76
N ILE A 606 -17.06 -5.00 6.07
CA ILE A 606 -16.62 -4.46 7.33
C ILE A 606 -17.74 -3.54 7.80
N VAL A 607 -18.13 -3.69 9.07
CA VAL A 607 -19.19 -2.93 9.70
C VAL A 607 -18.59 -2.14 10.84
N LEU A 608 -18.62 -0.81 10.72
CA LEU A 608 -18.33 0.13 11.80
C LEU A 608 -19.67 0.57 12.39
N HIS A 609 -19.96 0.18 13.64
CA HIS A 609 -21.20 0.52 14.32
C HIS A 609 -20.90 1.36 15.57
N VAL A 610 -21.51 2.53 15.65
CA VAL A 610 -21.33 3.49 16.73
C VAL A 610 -22.68 3.75 17.38
N SER A 611 -22.79 3.45 18.67
CA SER A 611 -24.03 3.56 19.43
C SER A 611 -23.77 3.97 20.86
N ARG A 612 -24.80 4.48 21.55
CA ARG A 612 -24.73 4.71 23.00
C ARG A 612 -25.00 3.41 23.76
N ALA A 613 -24.16 3.07 24.73
CA ALA A 613 -24.35 1.93 25.61
C ALA A 613 -24.31 2.39 27.08
N GLY A 614 -25.46 2.80 27.62
CA GLY A 614 -25.52 3.43 28.94
C GLY A 614 -24.78 4.77 28.94
N ASP A 615 -23.80 4.93 29.83
CA ASP A 615 -22.98 6.14 29.94
C ASP A 615 -21.68 6.08 29.11
N TYR A 616 -21.57 5.09 28.22
CA TYR A 616 -20.43 4.89 27.35
C TYR A 616 -20.81 5.05 25.87
N LEU A 617 -19.89 5.59 25.08
CA LEU A 617 -19.91 5.48 23.63
C LEU A 617 -19.31 4.14 23.24
N SER A 618 -20.10 3.30 22.57
CA SER A 618 -19.69 1.99 22.08
C SER A 618 -19.36 2.08 20.60
N ILE A 619 -18.13 1.73 20.23
CA ILE A 619 -17.65 1.68 18.85
C ILE A 619 -17.27 0.23 18.54
N ARG A 620 -17.96 -0.37 17.58
CA ARG A 620 -17.75 -1.76 17.15
C ARG A 620 -17.21 -1.80 15.74
N VAL A 621 -16.08 -2.47 15.54
CA VAL A 621 -15.51 -2.76 14.22
C VAL A 621 -15.60 -4.26 14.00
N ARG A 622 -16.51 -4.68 13.11
CA ARG A 622 -16.72 -6.08 12.75
C ARG A 622 -16.23 -6.34 11.33
N ASP A 623 -15.51 -7.42 11.15
CA ASP A 623 -15.05 -7.93 9.86
C ASP A 623 -15.62 -9.33 9.58
N THR A 624 -15.68 -9.70 8.30
CA THR A 624 -16.04 -11.06 7.84
C THR A 624 -14.81 -11.85 7.38
N GLY A 625 -13.64 -11.56 7.97
CA GLY A 625 -12.36 -12.15 7.57
C GLY A 625 -12.09 -13.53 8.17
N VAL A 626 -10.82 -13.89 8.25
CA VAL A 626 -10.36 -15.23 8.67
C VAL A 626 -10.67 -15.60 10.12
N GLY A 627 -10.97 -14.62 10.98
CA GLY A 627 -11.15 -14.83 12.42
C GLY A 627 -9.84 -15.19 13.16
N ILE A 628 -9.89 -15.25 14.49
CA ILE A 628 -8.73 -15.49 15.36
C ILE A 628 -8.98 -16.74 16.22
N PRO A 629 -8.03 -17.68 16.33
CA PRO A 629 -8.17 -18.83 17.22
C PRO A 629 -8.24 -18.44 18.70
N ALA A 630 -9.14 -19.06 19.47
CA ALA A 630 -9.35 -18.75 20.89
C ALA A 630 -8.07 -18.82 21.77
N LYS A 631 -7.10 -19.67 21.41
CA LYS A 631 -5.81 -19.79 22.13
C LYS A 631 -4.92 -18.56 21.99
N GLU A 632 -5.09 -17.81 20.91
CA GLU A 632 -4.24 -16.66 20.56
C GLU A 632 -4.87 -15.33 21.01
N VAL A 633 -6.18 -15.30 21.27
CA VAL A 633 -6.91 -14.12 21.76
C VAL A 633 -6.30 -13.55 23.05
N VAL A 634 -5.86 -14.41 23.98
CA VAL A 634 -5.29 -13.98 25.27
C VAL A 634 -3.99 -13.18 25.10
N LYS A 635 -3.24 -13.44 24.03
CA LYS A 635 -1.95 -12.79 23.76
C LYS A 635 -2.06 -11.67 22.72
N LEU A 636 -3.26 -11.41 22.20
CA LEU A 636 -3.47 -10.52 21.07
C LEU A 636 -3.01 -9.08 21.33
N PHE A 637 -3.10 -8.64 22.59
CA PHE A 637 -2.68 -7.33 23.05
C PHE A 637 -1.24 -7.30 23.59
N ASP A 638 -0.53 -8.44 23.59
CA ASP A 638 0.88 -8.48 23.98
C ASP A 638 1.75 -7.73 22.94
N PRO A 639 2.70 -6.89 23.36
CA PRO A 639 3.60 -6.19 22.43
C PRO A 639 4.36 -7.15 21.52
N PHE A 640 4.44 -6.82 20.23
CA PHE A 640 5.12 -7.60 19.18
C PHE A 640 4.51 -8.97 18.89
N PHE A 641 3.36 -9.31 19.47
CA PHE A 641 2.68 -10.56 19.18
C PHE A 641 2.03 -10.53 17.79
N GLN A 642 2.10 -11.66 17.07
CA GLN A 642 1.51 -11.84 15.75
C GLN A 642 0.90 -13.24 15.65
N VAL A 643 -0.35 -13.29 15.18
CA VAL A 643 -1.12 -14.53 15.02
C VAL A 643 -0.57 -15.33 13.82
N GLY A 644 -0.24 -16.61 14.05
CA GLY A 644 0.24 -17.56 13.03
C GLY A 644 1.77 -17.66 12.85
N THR A 645 2.35 -18.82 13.16
CA THR A 645 3.74 -19.17 12.84
C THR A 645 3.82 -19.94 11.52
N GLY A 646 3.91 -19.25 10.37
CA GLY A 646 4.26 -19.92 9.10
C GLY A 646 3.77 -19.27 7.80
N VAL A 647 4.71 -19.06 6.86
CA VAL A 647 4.60 -18.94 5.38
C VAL A 647 3.66 -17.87 4.76
N GLN A 648 2.65 -17.33 5.43
CA GLN A 648 1.88 -16.17 4.93
C GLN A 648 2.60 -14.83 5.21
N ARG A 649 3.79 -14.67 4.62
CA ARG A 649 4.70 -13.51 4.79
C ARG A 649 4.26 -12.21 4.10
N ASN A 650 3.08 -12.15 3.47
CA ASN A 650 2.69 -10.98 2.66
C ASN A 650 2.21 -9.78 3.50
N PHE A 651 2.09 -9.93 4.82
CA PHE A 651 1.40 -8.98 5.68
C PHE A 651 2.21 -8.62 6.95
N GLN A 652 3.44 -8.14 6.78
CA GLN A 652 4.26 -7.66 7.90
C GLN A 652 3.67 -6.40 8.55
N GLY A 653 3.20 -6.52 9.80
CA GLY A 653 2.96 -5.38 10.69
C GLY A 653 3.99 -5.38 11.82
N THR A 654 4.02 -4.33 12.65
CA THR A 654 4.92 -4.23 13.82
C THR A 654 4.52 -5.15 14.96
N GLY A 655 3.25 -5.56 15.04
CA GLY A 655 2.68 -6.22 16.22
C GLY A 655 2.49 -5.27 17.41
N LEU A 656 2.66 -3.95 17.22
CA LEU A 656 2.49 -2.95 18.29
C LEU A 656 1.11 -2.30 18.29
N GLY A 657 0.42 -2.29 17.14
CA GLY A 657 -0.81 -1.50 16.97
C GLY A 657 -1.92 -1.82 17.99
N LEU A 658 -2.19 -3.09 18.27
CA LEU A 658 -3.24 -3.49 19.23
C LEU A 658 -2.85 -3.21 20.68
N ALA A 659 -1.57 -3.42 21.05
CA ALA A 659 -1.06 -3.06 22.37
C ALA A 659 -1.15 -1.55 22.63
N ILE A 660 -0.83 -0.73 21.63
CA ILE A 660 -1.01 0.74 21.70
C ILE A 660 -2.49 1.09 21.84
N CYS A 661 -3.38 0.42 21.09
CA CYS A 661 -4.83 0.64 21.21
C CYS A 661 -5.35 0.39 22.63
N GLU A 662 -4.96 -0.72 23.26
CA GLU A 662 -5.35 -1.03 24.64
C GLU A 662 -4.89 0.04 25.63
N GLN A 663 -3.62 0.45 25.54
CA GLN A 663 -3.06 1.48 26.42
C GLN A 663 -3.73 2.85 26.22
N LEU A 664 -3.97 3.27 24.97
CA LEU A 664 -4.66 4.52 24.66
C LEU A 664 -6.09 4.54 25.19
N ILE A 665 -6.85 3.45 25.00
CA ILE A 665 -8.21 3.35 25.51
C ILE A 665 -8.24 3.35 27.04
N SER A 666 -7.31 2.64 27.69
CA SER A 666 -7.16 2.63 29.15
C SER A 666 -6.86 4.03 29.72
N MET A 667 -5.97 4.79 29.06
CA MET A 667 -5.67 6.19 29.44
C MET A 667 -6.85 7.16 29.24
N MET A 668 -7.86 6.79 28.44
CA MET A 668 -9.11 7.55 28.27
C MET A 668 -10.25 7.01 29.14
N ASP A 669 -9.95 6.25 30.19
CA ASP A 669 -10.91 5.60 31.10
C ASP A 669 -11.90 4.65 30.39
N GLY A 670 -11.48 4.07 29.26
CA GLY A 670 -12.28 3.14 28.47
C GLY A 670 -11.80 1.69 28.55
N ASP A 671 -12.44 0.82 27.78
CA ASP A 671 -12.03 -0.58 27.61
C ASP A 671 -12.17 -1.07 26.16
N ILE A 672 -11.39 -2.09 25.82
CA ILE A 672 -11.42 -2.77 24.53
C ILE A 672 -11.65 -4.28 24.72
N SER A 673 -12.52 -4.86 23.90
CA SER A 673 -12.80 -6.30 23.88
C SER A 673 -12.85 -6.85 22.46
N VAL A 674 -12.70 -8.17 22.33
CA VAL A 674 -12.73 -8.88 21.04
C VAL A 674 -13.60 -10.13 21.12
N ASP A 675 -14.52 -10.26 20.17
CA ASP A 675 -15.32 -11.46 19.92
C ASP A 675 -14.93 -12.00 18.54
N THR A 676 -14.55 -13.27 18.43
CA THR A 676 -13.99 -13.81 17.18
C THR A 676 -14.22 -15.31 17.07
N GLU A 677 -14.49 -15.76 15.85
CA GLU A 677 -14.66 -17.18 15.51
C GLU A 677 -13.92 -17.48 14.20
N PRO A 678 -13.04 -18.49 14.15
CA PRO A 678 -12.31 -18.84 12.93
C PRO A 678 -13.25 -19.06 11.73
N GLY A 679 -12.99 -18.36 10.63
CA GLY A 679 -13.79 -18.41 9.40
C GLY A 679 -15.07 -17.56 9.40
N MET A 680 -15.41 -16.87 10.50
CA MET A 680 -16.58 -15.95 10.56
C MET A 680 -16.19 -14.48 10.78
N GLY A 681 -14.89 -14.20 10.88
CA GLY A 681 -14.34 -12.88 11.14
C GLY A 681 -14.20 -12.54 12.62
N SER A 682 -13.94 -11.27 12.90
CA SER A 682 -13.75 -10.76 14.25
C SER A 682 -14.55 -9.48 14.49
N GLN A 683 -14.87 -9.20 15.75
CA GLN A 683 -15.52 -7.98 16.20
C GLN A 683 -14.72 -7.40 17.36
N PHE A 684 -14.17 -6.21 17.15
CA PHE A 684 -13.52 -5.42 18.19
C PHE A 684 -14.51 -4.38 18.70
N THR A 685 -14.68 -4.31 20.02
CA THR A 685 -15.56 -3.35 20.68
C THR A 685 -14.75 -2.45 21.58
N ILE A 686 -14.91 -1.13 21.42
CA ILE A 686 -14.31 -0.11 22.27
C ILE A 686 -15.44 0.59 23.02
N ARG A 687 -15.24 0.85 24.30
CA ARG A 687 -16.14 1.66 25.13
C ARG A 687 -15.37 2.82 25.74
N ILE A 688 -15.85 4.05 25.54
CA ILE A 688 -15.30 5.25 26.17
C ILE A 688 -16.40 6.03 26.92
N PRO A 689 -16.10 6.61 28.09
CA PRO A 689 -17.09 7.35 28.87
C PRO A 689 -17.55 8.64 28.18
N LEU A 690 -18.83 8.98 28.33
CA LEU A 690 -19.45 10.16 27.72
C LEU A 690 -19.31 11.41 28.59
N TYR A 691 -18.10 11.94 28.74
CA TYR A 691 -17.86 13.17 29.49
C TYR A 691 -18.42 14.41 28.78
N SER A 692 -19.22 15.19 29.52
CA SER A 692 -19.82 16.46 29.05
C SER A 692 -20.58 16.34 27.72
N ALA A 693 -21.18 15.18 27.46
CA ALA A 693 -21.83 14.90 26.18
C ALA A 693 -23.06 15.78 25.96
N ARG A 694 -23.13 16.43 24.79
CA ARG A 694 -24.31 17.16 24.32
C ARG A 694 -25.06 16.33 23.30
N TYR A 695 -26.34 16.11 23.54
CA TYR A 695 -27.18 15.33 22.65
C TYR A 695 -27.95 16.21 21.67
N PRO A 696 -28.24 15.71 20.47
CA PRO A 696 -29.14 16.40 19.56
C PRO A 696 -30.50 16.59 20.23
N VAL A 697 -31.01 17.81 20.19
CA VAL A 697 -32.41 18.07 20.54
C VAL A 697 -33.25 17.33 19.51
N LYS A 698 -34.11 16.40 19.95
CA LYS A 698 -35.08 15.72 19.07
C LYS A 698 -36.13 16.74 18.61
N ALA A 699 -35.77 17.61 17.68
CA ALA A 699 -36.71 18.42 16.93
C ALA A 699 -37.05 17.65 15.64
N PRO A 700 -38.33 17.47 15.29
CA PRO A 700 -38.70 17.00 13.96
C PRO A 700 -38.11 17.97 12.93
N ALA A 701 -37.53 17.45 11.85
CA ALA A 701 -37.08 18.30 10.76
C ALA A 701 -38.32 18.96 10.14
N GLU A 702 -38.54 20.24 10.41
CA GLU A 702 -39.64 21.03 9.84
C GLU A 702 -39.56 20.90 8.31
N GLY A 703 -40.59 20.30 7.69
CA GLY A 703 -40.66 20.07 6.23
C GLY A 703 -40.50 18.63 5.74
N LEU A 704 -39.83 17.74 6.51
CA LEU A 704 -39.69 16.30 6.15
C LEU A 704 -40.70 15.40 6.89
N SER A 705 -41.31 15.90 7.97
CA SER A 705 -42.28 15.15 8.77
C SER A 705 -43.53 14.78 7.96
N GLY A 706 -43.90 13.49 7.98
CA GLY A 706 -45.09 12.97 7.29
C GLY A 706 -44.91 12.62 5.81
N LYS A 707 -43.71 12.79 5.23
CA LYS A 707 -43.37 12.26 3.89
C LYS A 707 -43.21 10.74 3.94
N THR A 708 -43.62 10.06 2.86
CA THR A 708 -43.50 8.60 2.74
C THR A 708 -42.21 8.22 2.03
N CYS A 709 -41.38 7.43 2.70
CA CYS A 709 -40.22 6.79 2.12
C CYS A 709 -40.43 5.29 2.02
N TRP A 710 -40.26 4.77 0.81
CA TRP A 710 -40.37 3.37 0.49
C TRP A 710 -38.99 2.70 0.60
N LEU A 711 -38.86 1.66 1.42
CA LEU A 711 -37.62 0.90 1.55
C LEU A 711 -37.72 -0.43 0.77
N ALA A 712 -36.88 -0.57 -0.25
CA ALA A 712 -36.62 -1.80 -1.01
C ALA A 712 -35.18 -2.28 -0.80
N VAL A 713 -34.72 -2.29 0.45
CA VAL A 713 -33.34 -2.66 0.80
C VAL A 713 -33.30 -4.14 1.17
N HIS A 714 -32.48 -4.91 0.47
CA HIS A 714 -32.32 -6.35 0.70
C HIS A 714 -31.42 -6.65 1.91
N ASN A 715 -30.44 -5.79 2.19
CA ASN A 715 -29.59 -5.93 3.38
C ASN A 715 -30.35 -5.57 4.67
N ALA A 716 -30.56 -6.55 5.55
CA ALA A 716 -31.33 -6.38 6.78
C ALA A 716 -30.70 -5.43 7.80
N SER A 717 -29.37 -5.40 7.92
CA SER A 717 -28.67 -4.48 8.83
C SER A 717 -28.81 -3.03 8.36
N LEU A 718 -28.65 -2.78 7.06
CA LEU A 718 -28.89 -1.47 6.46
C LEU A 718 -30.36 -1.07 6.55
N TYR A 719 -31.29 -2.01 6.31
CA TYR A 719 -32.73 -1.76 6.46
C TYR A 719 -33.08 -1.32 7.89
N ALA A 720 -32.65 -2.07 8.91
CA ALA A 720 -32.93 -1.75 10.30
C ALA A 720 -32.32 -0.41 10.73
N PHE A 721 -31.11 -0.10 10.26
CA PHE A 721 -30.46 1.18 10.51
C PHE A 721 -31.24 2.35 9.87
N LEU A 722 -31.60 2.22 8.58
CA LEU A 722 -32.37 3.23 7.86
C LEU A 722 -33.75 3.43 8.48
N GLU A 723 -34.42 2.35 8.86
CA GLU A 723 -35.71 2.39 9.54
C GLU A 723 -35.64 3.17 10.85
N SER A 724 -34.67 2.83 11.71
CA SER A 724 -34.42 3.54 12.98
C SER A 724 -34.13 5.03 12.75
N MET A 725 -33.21 5.33 11.83
CA MET A 725 -32.77 6.70 11.55
C MET A 725 -33.89 7.58 10.97
N LEU A 726 -34.59 7.12 9.94
CA LEU A 726 -35.64 7.89 9.26
C LEU A 726 -36.87 8.07 10.16
N THR A 727 -37.23 7.04 10.95
CA THR A 727 -38.34 7.13 11.91
C THR A 727 -38.03 8.15 13.00
N SER A 728 -36.77 8.20 13.48
CA SER A 728 -36.34 9.17 14.49
C SER A 728 -36.48 10.64 14.04
N ARG A 729 -36.53 10.89 12.72
CA ARG A 729 -36.70 12.21 12.10
C ARG A 729 -38.15 12.47 11.62
N GLY A 730 -39.07 11.54 11.83
CA GLY A 730 -40.51 11.72 11.60
C GLY A 730 -41.02 11.42 10.19
N LEU A 731 -40.27 10.65 9.38
CA LEU A 731 -40.75 10.13 8.09
C LEU A 731 -41.59 8.87 8.27
N ASN A 732 -42.56 8.66 7.38
CA ASN A 732 -43.35 7.42 7.33
C ASN A 732 -42.64 6.39 6.45
N ILE A 733 -42.31 5.25 7.01
CA ILE A 733 -41.51 4.21 6.33
C ILE A 733 -42.40 3.04 5.97
N VAL A 734 -42.41 2.65 4.70
CA VAL A 734 -43.16 1.51 4.21
C VAL A 734 -42.24 0.60 3.39
N ARG A 735 -42.39 -0.72 3.54
CA ARG A 735 -41.64 -1.69 2.72
C ARG A 735 -42.22 -1.70 1.29
N TYR A 736 -41.34 -1.62 0.29
CA TYR A 736 -41.75 -1.65 -1.12
C TYR A 736 -41.72 -3.08 -1.67
N GLU A 737 -42.87 -3.52 -2.18
CA GLU A 737 -43.04 -4.84 -2.83
C GLU A 737 -43.66 -4.71 -4.23
N GLY A 738 -43.48 -3.56 -4.90
CA GLY A 738 -44.07 -3.29 -6.22
C GLY A 738 -45.48 -2.68 -6.19
N GLN A 739 -45.83 -1.99 -5.10
CA GLN A 739 -47.13 -1.35 -4.90
C GLN A 739 -47.21 0.00 -5.64
N ALA A 740 -48.43 0.48 -5.95
CA ALA A 740 -48.63 1.78 -6.58
C ALA A 740 -48.26 2.93 -5.62
N THR A 741 -47.35 3.80 -6.04
CA THR A 741 -46.79 4.88 -5.23
C THR A 741 -47.34 6.25 -5.62
N GLY A 742 -47.25 7.23 -4.71
CA GLY A 742 -47.58 8.61 -4.99
C GLY A 742 -46.45 9.35 -5.72
N ASP A 743 -46.79 10.39 -6.49
CA ASP A 743 -45.81 11.21 -7.24
C ASP A 743 -44.79 11.93 -6.33
N ASP A 744 -45.08 12.06 -5.03
CA ASP A 744 -44.23 12.75 -4.04
C ASP A 744 -43.37 11.81 -3.18
N ASP A 745 -43.48 10.51 -3.42
CA ASP A 745 -42.82 9.48 -2.63
C ASP A 745 -41.37 9.27 -3.06
N THR A 746 -40.51 8.86 -2.13
CA THR A 746 -39.09 8.54 -2.42
C THR A 746 -38.83 7.05 -2.18
N LEU A 747 -38.14 6.38 -3.12
CA LEU A 747 -37.67 5.00 -2.97
C LEU A 747 -36.22 4.99 -2.49
N ILE A 748 -35.90 4.11 -1.55
CA ILE A 748 -34.53 3.79 -1.15
C ILE A 748 -34.31 2.30 -1.39
N THR A 749 -33.31 1.96 -2.19
CA THR A 749 -33.03 0.58 -2.62
C THR A 749 -31.52 0.31 -2.62
N ASP A 750 -31.12 -0.95 -2.53
CA ASP A 750 -29.74 -1.42 -2.73
C ASP A 750 -29.56 -2.23 -4.03
N ALA A 751 -30.60 -2.26 -4.88
CA ALA A 751 -30.63 -2.92 -6.18
C ALA A 751 -30.99 -1.93 -7.32
N GLU A 752 -31.02 -2.42 -8.56
CA GLU A 752 -31.52 -1.61 -9.68
C GLU A 752 -32.99 -1.24 -9.46
N VAL A 753 -33.35 -0.01 -9.86
CA VAL A 753 -34.70 0.52 -9.68
C VAL A 753 -35.65 -0.22 -10.62
N ASP A 754 -36.80 -0.62 -10.09
CA ASP A 754 -37.86 -1.23 -10.89
C ASP A 754 -38.41 -0.21 -11.90
N PRO A 755 -38.48 -0.53 -13.21
CA PRO A 755 -39.03 0.38 -14.23
C PRO A 755 -40.50 0.79 -14.00
N SER A 756 -41.23 0.14 -13.09
CA SER A 756 -42.57 0.54 -12.66
C SER A 756 -42.59 1.72 -11.67
N TRP A 757 -41.44 2.11 -11.10
CA TRP A 757 -41.33 3.23 -10.16
C TRP A 757 -41.61 4.58 -10.84
N LYS A 758 -42.50 5.39 -10.24
CA LYS A 758 -42.89 6.73 -10.74
C LYS A 758 -42.85 7.84 -9.68
N GLY A 759 -42.23 7.59 -8.53
CA GLY A 759 -42.13 8.59 -7.46
C GLY A 759 -41.12 9.71 -7.76
N ARG A 760 -41.04 10.69 -6.85
CA ARG A 760 -40.19 11.88 -6.97
C ARG A 760 -38.71 11.55 -7.17
N ALA A 761 -38.20 10.57 -6.42
CA ALA A 761 -36.82 10.14 -6.52
C ALA A 761 -36.63 8.68 -6.10
N ALA A 762 -35.57 8.05 -6.62
CA ALA A 762 -35.08 6.74 -6.20
C ALA A 762 -33.60 6.85 -5.81
N ILE A 763 -33.26 6.43 -4.60
CA ILE A 763 -31.92 6.51 -4.01
C ILE A 763 -31.36 5.08 -3.92
N ILE A 764 -30.29 4.82 -4.67
CA ILE A 764 -29.65 3.53 -4.83
C ILE A 764 -28.37 3.49 -3.98
N PHE A 765 -28.37 2.70 -2.92
CA PHE A 765 -27.18 2.43 -2.12
C PHE A 765 -26.22 1.50 -2.89
N CYS A 766 -25.03 1.99 -3.20
CA CYS A 766 -24.02 1.29 -3.96
C CYS A 766 -22.73 1.11 -3.16
N ARG A 767 -22.30 -0.14 -2.97
CA ARG A 767 -21.03 -0.48 -2.30
C ARG A 767 -19.76 0.00 -3.00
N ARG A 768 -19.84 0.30 -4.31
CA ARG A 768 -18.71 0.74 -5.12
C ARG A 768 -18.63 2.26 -5.23
N HIS A 769 -19.68 2.98 -4.79
CA HIS A 769 -19.74 4.43 -4.89
C HIS A 769 -18.90 5.07 -3.78
N ILE A 770 -18.03 6.00 -4.19
CA ILE A 770 -17.15 6.77 -3.30
C ILE A 770 -17.56 8.23 -3.38
N GLY A 771 -17.72 8.86 -2.22
CA GLY A 771 -18.00 10.30 -2.12
C GLY A 771 -19.48 10.64 -2.12
N ILE A 772 -19.76 11.89 -2.47
CA ILE A 772 -21.08 12.52 -2.38
C ILE A 772 -22.14 11.84 -3.28
N PRO A 773 -23.43 11.94 -2.95
CA PRO A 773 -24.48 11.35 -3.77
C PRO A 773 -24.47 11.94 -5.20
N GLN A 774 -24.62 11.08 -6.21
CA GLN A 774 -24.59 11.47 -7.61
C GLN A 774 -25.89 11.09 -8.31
N GLU A 775 -26.52 12.05 -8.99
CA GLU A 775 -27.66 11.80 -9.86
C GLU A 775 -27.19 11.14 -11.17
N ARG A 776 -27.70 9.94 -11.48
CA ARG A 776 -27.39 9.23 -12.73
C ARG A 776 -28.29 9.68 -13.87
N VAL A 777 -29.57 9.77 -13.57
CA VAL A 777 -30.69 10.14 -14.45
C VAL A 777 -31.61 11.01 -13.59
N PRO A 778 -32.36 11.98 -14.14
CA PRO A 778 -33.26 12.81 -13.35
C PRO A 778 -34.15 12.00 -12.41
N GLY A 779 -34.02 12.22 -11.11
CA GLY A 779 -34.73 11.48 -10.06
C GLY A 779 -34.04 10.21 -9.55
N GLU A 780 -33.00 9.69 -10.19
CA GLU A 780 -32.23 8.52 -9.74
C GLU A 780 -30.87 8.91 -9.17
N TRP A 781 -30.68 8.68 -7.87
CA TRP A 781 -29.49 9.05 -7.11
C TRP A 781 -28.71 7.80 -6.70
N THR A 782 -27.39 7.84 -6.80
CA THR A 782 -26.50 6.84 -6.22
C THR A 782 -25.92 7.36 -4.92
N HIS A 783 -26.01 6.55 -3.86
CA HIS A 783 -25.50 6.86 -2.53
C HIS A 783 -24.47 5.82 -2.06
N SER A 784 -23.51 6.23 -1.24
CA SER A 784 -22.55 5.28 -0.62
C SER A 784 -23.18 4.56 0.58
N VAL A 785 -22.89 3.27 0.73
CA VAL A 785 -23.29 2.44 1.90
C VAL A 785 -22.54 2.77 3.19
N ALA A 786 -21.46 3.53 3.09
CA ALA A 786 -20.64 3.90 4.24
C ALA A 786 -20.98 5.27 4.83
N THR A 787 -21.85 6.05 4.19
CA THR A 787 -22.34 7.30 4.75
C THR A 787 -23.87 7.35 4.83
N PRO A 788 -24.57 6.29 5.27
CA PRO A 788 -26.04 6.25 5.26
C PRO A 788 -26.67 7.36 6.11
N HIS A 789 -25.95 7.93 7.07
CA HIS A 789 -26.39 9.10 7.85
C HIS A 789 -26.48 10.40 7.03
N GLU A 790 -25.75 10.54 5.92
CA GLU A 790 -25.83 11.69 5.01
C GLU A 790 -27.09 11.69 4.14
N LEU A 791 -27.83 10.57 4.12
CA LEU A 791 -29.09 10.43 3.40
C LEU A 791 -30.10 11.54 3.75
N MET A 792 -30.09 12.02 5.00
CA MET A 792 -30.96 13.12 5.43
C MET A 792 -30.71 14.41 4.65
N HIS A 793 -29.45 14.74 4.33
CA HIS A 793 -29.11 15.91 3.52
C HIS A 793 -29.59 15.74 2.08
N LEU A 794 -29.46 14.53 1.53
CA LEU A 794 -29.97 14.23 0.19
C LEU A 794 -31.50 14.33 0.13
N LEU A 795 -32.21 13.78 1.12
CA LEU A 795 -33.67 13.89 1.20
C LEU A 795 -34.11 15.34 1.32
N ALA A 796 -33.44 16.15 2.15
CA ALA A 796 -33.74 17.56 2.25
C ALA A 796 -33.50 18.32 0.93
N HIS A 797 -32.44 17.96 0.19
CA HIS A 797 -32.17 18.50 -1.14
C HIS A 797 -33.29 18.14 -2.14
N ILE A 798 -33.72 16.88 -2.17
CA ILE A 798 -34.80 16.38 -3.05
C ILE A 798 -36.15 17.03 -2.70
N TYR A 799 -36.43 17.23 -1.41
CA TYR A 799 -37.66 17.86 -0.93
C TYR A 799 -37.59 19.40 -0.89
N ARG A 800 -36.42 20.00 -1.16
CA ARG A 800 -36.14 21.45 -1.09
C ARG A 800 -36.48 22.06 0.28
N VAL A 801 -36.07 21.38 1.34
CA VAL A 801 -36.26 21.82 2.73
C VAL A 801 -34.96 22.47 3.23
N GLU A 802 -35.06 23.62 3.89
CA GLU A 802 -33.91 24.24 4.58
C GLU A 802 -33.54 23.38 5.79
N VAL A 803 -32.36 22.75 5.77
CA VAL A 803 -31.82 22.05 6.94
C VAL A 803 -31.00 23.05 7.74
N ASP A 804 -31.30 23.15 9.03
CA ASP A 804 -30.57 24.01 9.97
C ASP A 804 -29.05 23.73 9.89
N GLU A 805 -28.26 24.78 9.64
CA GLU A 805 -26.80 24.74 9.37
C GLU A 805 -25.96 24.23 10.56
N ASN A 806 -26.59 23.91 11.69
CA ASN A 806 -25.93 23.47 12.93
C ASN A 806 -25.52 21.99 12.96
N ASP A 807 -25.86 21.19 11.95
CA ASP A 807 -25.49 19.76 11.86
C ASP A 807 -24.10 19.58 11.20
N GLY A 808 -23.09 20.39 11.58
CA GLY A 808 -21.62 20.17 11.46
C GLY A 808 -20.97 19.77 10.12
N VAL A 809 -21.74 19.50 9.06
CA VAL A 809 -21.24 18.95 7.79
C VAL A 809 -21.11 20.07 6.78
N ARG A 810 -19.87 20.33 6.34
CA ARG A 810 -19.56 21.32 5.29
C ARG A 810 -20.41 21.10 4.04
N VAL A 811 -21.00 22.20 3.59
CA VAL A 811 -21.67 22.39 2.30
C VAL A 811 -20.88 21.76 1.14
N LEU A 812 -21.60 21.07 0.25
CA LEU A 812 -21.11 20.59 -1.04
C LEU A 812 -20.46 21.74 -1.83
N PRO A 813 -19.18 21.65 -2.24
CA PRO A 813 -18.68 22.54 -3.28
C PRO A 813 -19.35 22.13 -4.59
N SER A 814 -20.01 23.08 -5.25
CA SER A 814 -20.41 22.94 -6.65
C SER A 814 -19.19 22.61 -7.54
N PRO A 815 -19.34 21.87 -8.64
CA PRO A 815 -18.22 21.45 -9.51
C PRO A 815 -17.50 22.59 -10.24
N ASP A 816 -17.91 23.84 -10.04
CA ASP A 816 -17.27 25.03 -10.60
C ASP A 816 -16.28 25.67 -9.62
N SER A 817 -15.42 24.87 -8.97
CA SER A 817 -14.15 25.43 -8.48
C SER A 817 -13.25 25.65 -9.69
N THR A 818 -13.46 26.78 -10.35
CA THR A 818 -12.49 27.42 -11.22
C THR A 818 -11.07 27.17 -10.67
N VAL A 819 -10.19 26.63 -11.53
CA VAL A 819 -8.76 26.62 -11.25
C VAL A 819 -8.36 28.08 -11.08
N ALA A 820 -8.33 28.57 -9.83
CA ALA A 820 -7.94 29.93 -9.54
C ALA A 820 -6.48 30.08 -9.96
N MET A 821 -6.22 30.86 -11.00
CA MET A 821 -4.87 31.32 -11.32
C MET A 821 -4.41 32.17 -10.13
N ASN A 822 -3.50 31.63 -9.30
CA ASN A 822 -2.99 32.29 -8.09
C ASN A 822 -1.71 33.11 -8.36
N ASP A 823 -1.45 33.44 -9.63
CA ASP A 823 -0.25 34.18 -10.08
C ASP A 823 -0.19 35.62 -9.50
N ASP A 824 -1.28 36.10 -8.90
CA ASP A 824 -1.41 37.42 -8.27
C ASP A 824 -0.83 37.52 -6.86
N MET A 825 -0.39 36.39 -6.28
CA MET A 825 0.05 36.27 -4.89
C MET A 825 1.52 35.84 -4.77
N MET A 826 2.27 36.59 -3.95
CA MET A 826 3.68 36.31 -3.67
C MET A 826 3.88 35.79 -2.25
N ILE A 827 4.40 34.57 -2.13
CA ILE A 827 4.60 33.86 -0.86
C ILE A 827 6.09 33.77 -0.53
N LEU A 828 6.48 34.15 0.69
CA LEU A 828 7.84 33.94 1.18
C LEU A 828 7.94 32.63 1.96
N VAL A 829 8.83 31.74 1.54
CA VAL A 829 9.16 30.49 2.24
C VAL A 829 10.47 30.67 2.99
N VAL A 830 10.45 30.49 4.31
CA VAL A 830 11.62 30.57 5.18
C VAL A 830 11.84 29.20 5.81
N ASP A 831 12.93 28.52 5.44
CA ASP A 831 13.30 27.21 6.01
C ASP A 831 14.83 27.06 5.92
N ASP A 832 15.43 26.57 7.00
CA ASP A 832 16.88 26.43 7.15
C ASP A 832 17.43 25.26 6.33
N HIS A 833 16.60 24.23 6.10
CA HIS A 833 16.95 23.07 5.32
C HIS A 833 16.71 23.32 3.81
N PRO A 834 17.76 23.21 2.97
CA PRO A 834 17.65 23.53 1.55
C PRO A 834 16.70 22.59 0.78
N ILE A 835 16.50 21.36 1.27
CA ILE A 835 15.57 20.38 0.69
C ILE A 835 14.12 20.80 0.96
N ASN A 836 13.78 21.13 2.22
CA ASN A 836 12.43 21.55 2.61
C ASN A 836 12.04 22.86 1.93
N ARG A 837 12.95 23.84 1.91
CA ARG A 837 12.76 25.13 1.24
C ARG A 837 12.45 24.95 -0.24
N ARG A 838 13.18 24.07 -0.92
CA ARG A 838 12.97 23.78 -2.34
C ARG A 838 11.68 22.99 -2.59
N LEU A 839 11.36 22.02 -1.74
CA LEU A 839 10.12 21.25 -1.81
C LEU A 839 8.89 22.15 -1.67
N LEU A 840 8.86 23.02 -0.65
CA LEU A 840 7.77 23.96 -0.42
C LEU A 840 7.64 24.94 -1.59
N ALA A 841 8.74 25.46 -2.12
CA ALA A 841 8.73 26.31 -3.31
C ALA A 841 8.14 25.60 -4.53
N ASP A 842 8.53 24.35 -4.79
CA ASP A 842 8.03 23.55 -5.91
C ASP A 842 6.53 23.19 -5.73
N GLN A 843 6.08 22.92 -4.50
CA GLN A 843 4.67 22.67 -4.17
C GLN A 843 3.79 23.93 -4.33
N LEU A 844 4.29 25.10 -3.95
CA LEU A 844 3.59 26.37 -4.16
C LEU A 844 3.50 26.72 -5.65
N GLY A 845 4.57 26.44 -6.40
CA GLY A 845 4.59 26.61 -7.85
C GLY A 845 3.57 25.72 -8.58
N SER A 846 3.37 24.48 -8.14
CA SER A 846 2.34 23.60 -8.73
C SER A 846 0.90 24.02 -8.40
N LEU A 847 0.71 24.78 -7.30
CA LEU A 847 -0.55 25.42 -6.93
C LEU A 847 -0.78 26.79 -7.60
N GLY A 848 0.17 27.24 -8.45
CA GLY A 848 0.08 28.48 -9.20
C GLY A 848 0.43 29.74 -8.41
N TYR A 849 1.16 29.64 -7.28
CA TYR A 849 1.64 30.79 -6.51
C TYR A 849 3.06 31.19 -6.91
N GLN A 850 3.38 32.48 -6.83
CA GLN A 850 4.77 32.95 -6.94
C GLN A 850 5.46 32.83 -5.58
N CYS A 851 6.67 32.28 -5.55
CA CYS A 851 7.41 32.10 -4.30
C CYS A 851 8.80 32.74 -4.32
N LEU A 852 9.17 33.35 -3.19
CA LEU A 852 10.53 33.73 -2.84
C LEU A 852 10.98 32.89 -1.64
N THR A 853 12.28 32.65 -1.53
CA THR A 853 12.83 31.77 -0.51
C THR A 853 13.90 32.47 0.32
N ALA A 854 13.94 32.23 1.62
CA ALA A 854 14.96 32.72 2.54
C ALA A 854 15.49 31.59 3.44
N ASN A 855 16.74 31.72 3.88
CA ASN A 855 17.44 30.65 4.61
C ASN A 855 17.26 30.70 6.13
N ASP A 856 16.96 31.88 6.69
CA ASP A 856 16.70 32.07 8.12
C ASP A 856 15.83 33.33 8.34
N GLY A 857 15.46 33.62 9.59
CA GLY A 857 14.65 34.80 9.90
C GLY A 857 15.33 36.15 9.60
N VAL A 858 16.66 36.23 9.57
CA VAL A 858 17.37 37.47 9.25
C VAL A 858 17.32 37.74 7.74
N ASP A 859 17.53 36.69 6.96
CA ASP A 859 17.42 36.71 5.50
C ASP A 859 15.96 37.01 5.07
N ALA A 860 14.99 36.43 5.77
CA ALA A 860 13.57 36.71 5.55
C ALA A 860 13.22 38.20 5.69
N LEU A 861 13.75 38.88 6.72
CA LEU A 861 13.55 40.32 6.90
C LEU A 861 14.22 41.14 5.79
N ASN A 862 15.38 40.72 5.31
CA ASN A 862 16.02 41.37 4.16
C ASN A 862 15.19 41.22 2.88
N VAL A 863 14.58 40.05 2.65
CA VAL A 863 13.71 39.81 1.49
C VAL A 863 12.41 40.61 1.61
N LEU A 864 11.80 40.69 2.79
CA LEU A 864 10.62 41.50 3.11
C LEU A 864 10.85 43.00 2.91
N SER A 865 12.07 43.50 3.10
CA SER A 865 12.40 44.92 2.88
C SER A 865 12.53 45.31 1.41
N LYS A 866 12.75 44.33 0.51
CA LYS A 866 13.06 44.56 -0.91
C LYS A 866 11.91 44.18 -1.85
N ASN A 867 11.02 43.29 -1.42
CA ASN A 867 9.96 42.73 -2.25
C ASN A 867 8.61 42.85 -1.56
N HIS A 868 7.54 42.99 -2.35
CA HIS A 868 6.17 42.91 -1.86
C HIS A 868 5.80 41.44 -1.61
N ILE A 869 5.42 41.09 -0.38
CA ILE A 869 5.07 39.71 0.02
C ILE A 869 3.69 39.72 0.65
N ASP A 870 2.86 38.76 0.24
CA ASP A 870 1.46 38.63 0.66
C ASP A 870 1.29 37.66 1.83
N ILE A 871 2.03 36.55 1.83
CA ILE A 871 1.97 35.52 2.86
C ILE A 871 3.38 35.04 3.19
N VAL A 872 3.67 34.80 4.47
CA VAL A 872 4.94 34.19 4.91
C VAL A 872 4.65 32.78 5.44
N LEU A 873 5.28 31.77 4.84
CA LEU A 873 5.45 30.46 5.44
C LEU A 873 6.84 30.39 6.08
N SER A 874 6.91 30.17 7.39
CA SER A 874 8.18 30.08 8.11
C SER A 874 8.27 28.79 8.89
N ASP A 875 9.40 28.10 8.81
CA ASP A 875 9.77 27.12 9.82
C ASP A 875 9.83 27.81 11.20
N VAL A 876 9.38 27.10 12.22
CA VAL A 876 9.38 27.59 13.60
C VAL A 876 10.79 27.48 14.17
N ASN A 877 11.49 26.38 13.89
CA ASN A 877 12.82 26.10 14.44
C ASN A 877 13.90 26.38 13.40
N MET A 878 14.52 27.56 13.47
CA MET A 878 15.60 27.96 12.56
C MET A 878 16.80 28.52 13.33
N PRO A 879 18.04 28.31 12.86
CA PRO A 879 19.24 28.92 13.41
C PRO A 879 19.26 30.45 13.21
N ASN A 880 20.04 31.16 14.03
CA ASN A 880 20.15 32.63 14.11
C ASN A 880 18.87 33.36 14.61
N MET A 881 17.75 33.21 13.89
CA MET A 881 16.47 33.82 14.23
C MET A 881 15.34 32.81 13.95
N ASP A 882 14.68 32.39 15.03
CA ASP A 882 13.55 31.46 14.98
C ASP A 882 12.29 32.12 14.40
N GLY A 883 11.32 31.28 13.98
CA GLY A 883 10.07 31.74 13.38
C GLY A 883 9.25 32.63 14.33
N TYR A 884 9.36 32.40 15.64
CA TYR A 884 8.72 33.21 16.68
C TYR A 884 9.25 34.65 16.68
N ARG A 885 10.58 34.84 16.74
CA ARG A 885 11.20 36.17 16.72
C ARG A 885 11.02 36.86 15.38
N LEU A 886 11.07 36.11 14.27
CA LEU A 886 10.75 36.63 12.94
C LEU A 886 9.36 37.25 12.94
N THR A 887 8.36 36.52 13.43
CA THR A 887 6.96 36.98 13.47
C THR A 887 6.80 38.21 14.35
N GLN A 888 7.38 38.19 15.56
CA GLN A 888 7.37 39.37 16.44
C GLN A 888 8.00 40.59 15.78
N ARG A 889 9.08 40.41 15.02
CA ARG A 889 9.75 41.50 14.31
C ARG A 889 8.92 42.03 13.14
N ILE A 890 8.25 41.16 12.39
CA ILE A 890 7.30 41.53 11.32
C ILE A 890 6.16 42.39 11.90
N ARG A 891 5.60 42.00 13.06
CA ARG A 891 4.55 42.78 13.74
C ARG A 891 5.06 44.13 14.28
N GLN A 892 6.28 44.18 14.82
CA GLN A 892 6.92 45.44 15.25
C GLN A 892 7.18 46.42 14.09
N LEU A 893 7.37 45.91 12.87
CA LEU A 893 7.51 46.71 11.66
C LEU A 893 6.15 47.21 11.11
N GLY A 894 5.04 46.89 11.78
CA GLY A 894 3.69 47.32 11.39
C GLY A 894 3.08 46.53 10.23
N LEU A 895 3.67 45.39 9.85
CA LEU A 895 3.18 44.55 8.76
C LEU A 895 2.08 43.59 9.26
N THR A 896 0.90 43.64 8.64
CA THR A 896 -0.28 42.83 8.98
C THR A 896 -0.47 41.60 8.07
N LEU A 897 0.52 41.28 7.25
CA LEU A 897 0.47 40.12 6.35
C LEU A 897 0.37 38.80 7.13
N PRO A 898 -0.35 37.78 6.64
CA PRO A 898 -0.48 36.50 7.31
C PRO A 898 0.85 35.77 7.46
N VAL A 899 1.15 35.32 8.68
CA VAL A 899 2.34 34.48 8.96
C VAL A 899 1.88 33.09 9.39
N VAL A 900 2.24 32.09 8.60
CA VAL A 900 1.93 30.67 8.85
C VAL A 900 3.21 29.96 9.28
N GLY A 901 3.23 29.50 10.52
CA GLY A 901 4.32 28.68 11.06
C GLY A 901 4.27 27.25 10.54
N VAL A 902 5.41 26.63 10.31
CA VAL A 902 5.55 25.21 9.95
C VAL A 902 6.40 24.54 11.01
N THR A 903 5.85 23.61 11.79
CA THR A 903 6.56 22.93 12.90
C THR A 903 6.60 21.42 12.71
N ALA A 904 7.69 20.78 13.17
CA ALA A 904 7.85 19.32 13.20
C ALA A 904 7.06 18.62 14.32
N ASN A 905 6.54 19.39 15.29
CA ASN A 905 5.86 18.88 16.47
C ASN A 905 4.59 19.70 16.74
N ALA A 906 3.42 19.15 16.42
CA ALA A 906 2.14 19.86 16.54
C ALA A 906 1.49 19.69 17.92
N LEU A 907 2.30 19.69 18.99
CA LEU A 907 1.77 19.69 20.36
C LEU A 907 0.98 21.00 20.59
N ALA A 908 -0.12 20.93 21.35
CA ALA A 908 -0.96 22.08 21.63
C ALA A 908 -0.17 23.27 22.22
N GLU A 909 0.85 23.00 23.04
CA GLU A 909 1.73 24.03 23.62
C GLU A 909 2.55 24.80 22.57
N GLU A 910 3.09 24.14 21.54
CA GLU A 910 3.85 24.82 20.47
C GLU A 910 2.92 25.64 19.56
N LYS A 911 1.72 25.11 19.28
CA LYS A 911 0.69 25.84 18.50
C LYS A 911 0.20 27.08 19.25
N GLN A 912 0.01 26.98 20.56
CA GLN A 912 -0.37 28.11 21.41
C GLN A 912 0.74 29.18 21.43
N ARG A 913 2.00 28.77 21.60
CA ARG A 913 3.16 29.68 21.54
C ARG A 913 3.29 30.40 20.20
N CYS A 914 2.95 29.74 19.10
CA CYS A 914 2.97 30.39 17.78
C CYS A 914 1.91 31.49 17.69
N LEU A 915 0.68 31.25 18.15
CA LEU A 915 -0.37 32.26 18.18
C LEU A 915 0.01 33.44 19.09
N GLU A 916 0.57 33.19 20.27
CA GLU A 916 1.06 34.22 21.19
C GLU A 916 2.18 35.07 20.60
N SER A 917 3.03 34.49 19.73
CA SER A 917 4.09 35.22 19.04
C SER A 917 3.59 36.13 17.90
N GLY A 918 2.31 36.02 17.54
CA GLY A 918 1.66 36.81 16.49
C GLY A 918 1.51 36.11 15.14
N MET A 919 1.68 34.79 15.07
CA MET A 919 1.39 33.99 13.87
C MET A 919 -0.12 33.79 13.71
N ASP A 920 -0.60 33.71 12.47
CA ASP A 920 -2.01 33.53 12.15
C ASP A 920 -2.41 32.03 12.12
N SER A 921 -1.48 31.14 11.78
CA SER A 921 -1.71 29.69 11.75
C SER A 921 -0.44 28.88 11.94
N CYS A 922 -0.59 27.58 12.20
CA CYS A 922 0.52 26.63 12.21
C CYS A 922 0.17 25.35 11.46
N LEU A 923 1.13 24.87 10.67
CA LEU A 923 1.11 23.63 9.92
C LEU A 923 2.07 22.62 10.53
N SER A 924 1.65 21.36 10.61
CA SER A 924 2.49 20.25 11.05
C SER A 924 3.27 19.66 9.87
N LYS A 925 4.59 19.47 10.00
CA LYS A 925 5.38 18.69 9.03
C LYS A 925 5.02 17.19 9.19
N PRO A 926 4.79 16.43 8.10
CA PRO A 926 4.99 16.81 6.70
C PRO A 926 3.81 17.64 6.17
N VAL A 927 4.13 18.73 5.47
CA VAL A 927 3.11 19.58 4.87
C VAL A 927 2.76 19.01 3.50
N THR A 928 1.62 18.31 3.42
CA THR A 928 1.13 17.76 2.15
C THR A 928 0.54 18.87 1.28
N LEU A 929 0.51 18.62 -0.03
CA LEU A 929 0.04 19.59 -1.03
C LEU A 929 -1.42 20.01 -0.78
N ASP A 930 -2.26 19.08 -0.31
CA ASP A 930 -3.66 19.34 0.05
C ASP A 930 -3.81 20.26 1.28
N VAL A 931 -2.98 20.04 2.31
CA VAL A 931 -2.99 20.87 3.54
C VAL A 931 -2.52 22.29 3.25
N ILE A 932 -1.49 22.44 2.40
CA ILE A 932 -1.03 23.74 1.90
C ILE A 932 -2.16 24.44 1.14
N LYS A 933 -2.80 23.73 0.21
CA LYS A 933 -3.88 24.27 -0.63
C LYS A 933 -5.06 24.77 0.22
N GLN A 934 -5.49 23.98 1.21
CA GLN A 934 -6.61 24.33 2.07
C GLN A 934 -6.30 25.49 3.02
N THR A 935 -5.08 25.57 3.53
CA THR A 935 -4.69 26.65 4.45
C THR A 935 -4.46 27.95 3.69
N LEU A 936 -3.78 27.88 2.55
CA LEU A 936 -3.49 29.06 1.75
C LEU A 936 -4.73 29.63 1.07
N SER A 937 -5.74 28.83 0.70
CA SER A 937 -6.97 29.38 0.12
C SER A 937 -7.67 30.34 1.08
N VAL A 938 -7.72 30.01 2.38
CA VAL A 938 -8.31 30.87 3.43
C VAL A 938 -7.54 32.18 3.57
N TYR A 939 -6.21 32.13 3.62
CA TYR A 939 -5.40 33.34 3.79
C TYR A 939 -5.30 34.16 2.51
N ALA A 940 -5.26 33.53 1.34
CA ALA A 940 -5.29 34.21 0.05
C ALA A 940 -6.59 35.00 -0.13
N GLU A 941 -7.75 34.44 0.22
CA GLU A 941 -9.01 35.19 0.22
C GLU A 941 -8.99 36.38 1.18
N ARG A 942 -8.42 36.22 2.39
CA ARG A 942 -8.27 37.31 3.37
C ARG A 942 -7.40 38.44 2.83
N VAL A 943 -6.27 38.10 2.19
CA VAL A 943 -5.38 39.10 1.59
C VAL A 943 -6.05 39.78 0.39
N ARG A 944 -6.76 39.04 -0.48
CA ARG A 944 -7.52 39.64 -1.61
C ARG A 944 -8.57 40.63 -1.10
N LYS A 945 -9.30 40.29 -0.04
CA LYS A 945 -10.27 41.20 0.61
C LYS A 945 -9.65 42.43 1.26
N SER A 946 -8.38 42.37 1.68
CA SER A 946 -7.66 43.53 2.22
C SER A 946 -7.04 44.45 1.17
N ARG A 947 -6.91 43.96 -0.08
CA ARG A 947 -6.39 44.72 -1.23
C ARG A 947 -7.49 45.53 -1.94
N THR A 948 -8.75 45.10 -1.83
CA THR A 948 -9.95 45.83 -2.28
C THR A 948 -10.44 46.79 -1.23
#